data_AF-A0A9Q0SVX2-F1
#
_entry.id   AF-A0A9Q0SVX2-F1
#
_cell.length_a   1.000
_cell.length_b   1.000
_cell.length_c   1.000
_cell.angle_alpha   90.00
_cell.angle_beta   90.00
_cell.angle_gamma   90.00
#
_symmetry.space_group_name_H-M   'P 1'
#
loop_
_entity.id
_entity.type
_entity.pdbx_description
1 polymer ?
#
loop_
_entity_poly.entity_id
_entity_poly.type
_entity_poly.pdbx_seq_one_letter_code
_entity_poly.pdbx_strand_id
1 'polypeptide(L)'
;MLGNHLRCKQDTYWEEISSRWDLQPVIIPATMKLRYYRFPSSLKQCFVYCSLFPKDHSFKREKTVLLWLANGFLGGDMGKKEEGYGYFQELVAYSFFQQKSDDTSSYVMNDLVHSWARFLGGEFSVSLGDGDSRISPKARHIWCPTIRGYEDLKNLMGDGSHIFRTILPTSNESFWGDVNDEKLKAFNSLRVLSLSNITRLPDVLGCGLKHLRHLEISGESIKSLPPALCMMITLQTLILHQCPNLAELPANIVELTELCHLDIRETGLQQTPPQMGKLKKLETLTDFFVGQQNGCRIDELGELRYLLGELRILNLQNVSHGLDAIEADLKGKNLMKLELRWSGRRNSDDSLAEEDVLEALRPSAKVEDISITGYGGKKLPEWLGHTSFENLVYLRLCGCKYCVSLPSLGQLESLRTLLIEGFYNLKSVGDEFYGSPTTKGNPFQSLESLTFERMLQWREWESEGRAFPSLRVLCIRKCPSLTTLPSDLPSLVELEIAKCKLVALPSGWSPATIKKIMLANDFHKLQLEKLSSDSQSLTVDSCHAFDFIHQEIENWGYACTTLQKIDITRCPLEFFPLNLFPRLKQLEISRCRKLKSLCGPEEPLGDSMSTKSSYSGCPTLETLALSHCSKFESLFCSLPSLENLKIVACEKLQSLPGMGFSTSLEPLAGNSNWNSEVCKYPKLKILSLEHCSNFESLFCSLPSLVNLKIVGSGKLQSLPGMGFSTSLEPLAGNSIYKYPKLKILSLEHCSNFESLLCSLPSLVNLKVVACGKIQSLPGMGFSTSLEPLAGSNWNSEVCEYPNLRLLSLEHCSNFESLLCSLPSLVNLKVVACGKLQSLPGMGFSTSVEPLALGDDWNSKSASTPI
;
A
#
# COMPACT_ATOMS: atom_id res chain seq x y z
N MET A 1 31.77 -44.61 7.15
CA MET A 1 32.27 -45.02 5.81
C MET A 1 31.19 -45.45 4.81
N LEU A 2 29.91 -45.66 5.19
CA LEU A 2 28.82 -45.95 4.23
C LEU A 2 28.25 -44.71 3.51
N GLY A 3 28.49 -43.48 4.00
CA GLY A 3 28.04 -42.24 3.35
C GLY A 3 28.81 -41.86 2.07
N ASN A 4 30.00 -42.43 1.85
CA ASN A 4 30.81 -42.13 0.66
C ASN A 4 30.50 -43.03 -0.55
N HIS A 5 29.80 -44.17 -0.36
CA HIS A 5 29.44 -45.06 -1.48
C HIS A 5 28.11 -44.72 -2.16
N LEU A 6 27.29 -43.84 -1.58
CA LEU A 6 26.10 -43.28 -2.25
C LEU A 6 26.38 -42.00 -3.05
N ARG A 7 27.62 -41.47 -2.98
CA ARG A 7 28.06 -40.31 -3.79
C ARG A 7 28.32 -40.64 -5.27
N CYS A 8 28.42 -41.91 -5.66
CA CYS A 8 28.90 -42.30 -7.00
C CYS A 8 27.84 -42.77 -8.03
N LYS A 9 26.54 -42.49 -7.82
CA LYS A 9 25.53 -42.76 -8.87
C LYS A 9 24.63 -41.56 -9.24
N GLN A 10 24.91 -40.35 -8.73
CA GLN A 10 24.01 -39.20 -8.91
C GLN A 10 24.36 -38.18 -10.00
N ASP A 11 25.49 -38.29 -10.71
CA ASP A 11 25.99 -37.16 -11.53
C ASP A 11 26.02 -37.37 -13.05
N THR A 12 25.50 -38.48 -13.61
CA THR A 12 25.48 -38.65 -15.07
C THR A 12 24.57 -37.65 -15.80
N TYR A 13 23.59 -37.07 -15.11
CA TYR A 13 22.67 -36.10 -15.73
C TYR A 13 23.25 -34.68 -15.82
N TRP A 14 24.11 -34.27 -14.87
CA TRP A 14 24.79 -32.99 -14.97
C TRP A 14 25.92 -33.03 -15.99
N GLU A 15 26.53 -34.19 -16.18
CA GLU A 15 27.40 -34.46 -17.32
C GLU A 15 26.63 -34.34 -18.64
N GLU A 16 25.36 -34.77 -18.71
CA GLU A 16 24.49 -34.63 -19.88
C GLU A 16 24.05 -33.17 -20.14
N ILE A 17 23.69 -32.42 -19.09
CA ILE A 17 23.47 -30.96 -19.20
C ILE A 17 24.76 -30.28 -19.66
N SER A 18 25.92 -30.81 -19.25
CA SER A 18 27.21 -30.27 -19.62
C SER A 18 27.65 -30.55 -21.05
N SER A 19 27.01 -31.50 -21.75
CA SER A 19 27.35 -31.86 -23.13
C SER A 19 26.47 -31.21 -24.20
N ARG A 20 25.37 -30.55 -23.82
CA ARG A 20 24.35 -29.95 -24.74
C ARG A 20 24.70 -28.56 -25.27
N TRP A 21 25.95 -28.14 -25.16
CA TRP A 21 26.36 -26.73 -25.27
C TRP A 21 26.66 -26.24 -26.69
N ASP A 22 26.81 -27.13 -27.67
CA ASP A 22 27.20 -26.79 -29.06
C ASP A 22 26.01 -26.49 -30.02
N LEU A 23 24.79 -26.46 -29.49
CA LEU A 23 23.57 -26.26 -30.29
C LEU A 23 22.90 -24.94 -29.85
N GLN A 24 22.96 -23.85 -30.63
CA GLN A 24 22.16 -22.65 -30.32
C GLN A 24 21.48 -21.96 -31.51
N PRO A 25 20.18 -21.64 -31.32
CA PRO A 25 19.46 -20.54 -31.97
C PRO A 25 19.11 -19.35 -31.03
N VAL A 26 19.54 -19.31 -29.75
CA VAL A 26 19.13 -18.25 -28.78
C VAL A 26 20.14 -17.08 -28.70
N ILE A 27 19.64 -15.85 -28.82
CA ILE A 27 20.43 -14.60 -28.73
C ILE A 27 20.67 -14.25 -27.25
N ILE A 28 21.74 -14.78 -26.66
CA ILE A 28 22.28 -14.31 -25.36
C ILE A 28 23.64 -13.63 -25.58
N PRO A 29 23.94 -12.53 -24.85
CA PRO A 29 25.23 -11.85 -24.96
C PRO A 29 26.41 -12.81 -24.84
N ALA A 30 27.34 -12.74 -25.79
CA ALA A 30 28.53 -13.58 -25.81
C ALA A 30 29.35 -13.47 -24.51
N THR A 31 29.31 -12.31 -23.87
CA THR A 31 29.93 -12.06 -22.56
C THR A 31 29.34 -12.91 -21.45
N MET A 32 28.01 -13.09 -21.39
CA MET A 32 27.35 -13.95 -20.41
C MET A 32 27.65 -15.43 -20.66
N LYS A 33 27.72 -15.83 -21.93
CA LYS A 33 28.13 -17.21 -22.31
C LYS A 33 29.55 -17.50 -21.82
N LEU A 34 30.50 -16.62 -22.13
CA LEU A 34 31.89 -16.71 -21.68
C LEU A 34 32.03 -16.79 -20.15
N ARG A 35 31.22 -16.02 -19.41
CA ARG A 35 31.20 -16.08 -17.95
C ARG A 35 30.64 -17.39 -17.43
N TYR A 36 29.51 -17.84 -17.99
CA TYR A 36 28.94 -19.13 -17.63
C TYR A 36 29.91 -20.29 -17.84
N TYR A 37 30.67 -20.30 -18.94
CA TYR A 37 31.66 -21.36 -19.19
C TYR A 37 32.70 -21.48 -18.06
N ARG A 38 33.09 -20.36 -17.46
CA ARG A 38 34.07 -20.30 -16.35
C ARG A 38 33.48 -20.62 -14.98
N PHE A 39 32.15 -20.71 -14.84
CA PHE A 39 31.54 -21.02 -13.56
C PHE A 39 31.88 -22.45 -13.10
N PRO A 40 32.11 -22.65 -11.79
CA PRO A 40 32.16 -23.98 -11.19
C PRO A 40 30.89 -24.78 -11.50
N SER A 41 31.00 -26.10 -11.58
CA SER A 41 29.86 -26.97 -11.86
C SER A 41 28.69 -26.73 -10.90
N SER A 42 28.96 -26.58 -9.59
CA SER A 42 27.93 -26.27 -8.59
C SER A 42 27.16 -24.98 -8.88
N LEU A 43 27.85 -23.91 -9.29
CA LEU A 43 27.21 -22.64 -9.66
C LEU A 43 26.35 -22.77 -10.92
N LYS A 44 26.80 -23.55 -11.90
CA LYS A 44 26.02 -23.87 -13.10
C LYS A 44 24.71 -24.59 -12.73
N GLN A 45 24.76 -25.53 -11.78
CA GLN A 45 23.59 -26.25 -11.28
C GLN A 45 22.60 -25.31 -10.58
N CYS A 46 23.10 -24.46 -9.70
CA CYS A 46 22.31 -23.43 -9.00
C CYS A 46 21.57 -22.52 -9.99
N PHE A 47 22.26 -22.05 -11.02
CA PHE A 47 21.67 -21.23 -12.08
C PHE A 47 20.57 -21.97 -12.86
N VAL A 48 20.87 -23.17 -13.36
CA VAL A 48 19.91 -23.96 -14.16
C VAL A 48 18.68 -24.33 -13.34
N TYR A 49 18.85 -24.64 -12.04
CA TYR A 49 17.73 -24.92 -11.14
C TYR A 49 16.74 -23.75 -11.04
N CYS A 50 17.21 -22.50 -11.11
CA CYS A 50 16.33 -21.33 -11.06
C CYS A 50 15.41 -21.20 -12.29
N SER A 51 15.60 -21.98 -13.36
CA SER A 51 14.63 -22.12 -14.46
C SER A 51 13.30 -22.75 -14.02
N LEU A 52 13.28 -23.39 -12.84
CA LEU A 52 12.09 -23.98 -12.24
C LEU A 52 11.00 -22.95 -11.94
N PHE A 53 11.40 -21.74 -11.53
CA PHE A 53 10.48 -20.64 -11.31
C PHE A 53 9.94 -20.13 -12.65
N PRO A 54 8.69 -19.66 -12.75
CA PRO A 54 8.13 -19.15 -13.99
C PRO A 54 8.78 -17.82 -14.36
N LYS A 55 8.46 -17.35 -15.57
CA LYS A 55 8.90 -16.03 -16.05
C LYS A 55 8.46 -14.93 -15.09
N ASP A 56 9.33 -13.93 -14.92
CA ASP A 56 9.15 -12.79 -14.01
C ASP A 56 8.88 -13.14 -12.53
N HIS A 57 9.11 -14.39 -12.12
CA HIS A 57 8.97 -14.76 -10.71
C HIS A 57 9.99 -14.03 -9.84
N SER A 58 9.48 -13.34 -8.83
CA SER A 58 10.30 -12.70 -7.82
C SER A 58 10.68 -13.70 -6.73
N PHE A 59 11.98 -13.88 -6.51
CA PHE A 59 12.50 -14.77 -5.47
C PHE A 59 13.49 -14.05 -4.54
N LYS A 60 13.55 -14.54 -3.30
CA LYS A 60 14.48 -14.03 -2.27
C LYS A 60 15.78 -14.83 -2.26
N ARG A 61 16.89 -14.15 -1.97
CA ARG A 61 18.23 -14.75 -1.92
C ARG A 61 18.30 -15.90 -0.91
N GLU A 62 17.85 -15.67 0.33
CA GLU A 62 17.92 -16.62 1.43
C GLU A 62 17.15 -17.90 1.11
N LYS A 63 15.90 -17.77 0.64
CA LYS A 63 15.08 -18.93 0.24
C LYS A 63 15.74 -19.71 -0.90
N THR A 64 16.31 -19.02 -1.89
CA THR A 64 16.95 -19.67 -3.04
C THR A 64 18.18 -20.48 -2.64
N VAL A 65 19.04 -19.92 -1.77
CA VAL A 65 20.23 -20.62 -1.28
C VAL A 65 19.86 -21.85 -0.45
N LEU A 66 18.82 -21.77 0.40
CA LEU A 66 18.31 -22.93 1.14
C LEU A 66 17.83 -24.05 0.21
N LEU A 67 17.17 -23.71 -0.90
CA LEU A 67 16.75 -24.69 -1.91
C LEU A 67 17.94 -25.35 -2.63
N TRP A 68 19.01 -24.60 -2.91
CA TRP A 68 20.23 -25.15 -3.51
C TRP A 68 20.96 -26.11 -2.55
N LEU A 69 21.04 -25.77 -1.26
CA LEU A 69 21.61 -26.62 -0.21
C LEU A 69 20.81 -27.92 -0.05
N ALA A 70 19.48 -27.80 0.05
CA ALA A 70 18.58 -28.94 0.21
C ALA A 70 18.66 -29.90 -1.00
N ASN A 71 18.78 -29.37 -2.21
CA ASN A 71 18.99 -30.20 -3.40
C ASN A 71 20.41 -30.77 -3.52
N GLY A 72 21.36 -30.28 -2.74
CA GLY A 72 22.74 -30.79 -2.67
C GLY A 72 23.71 -30.21 -3.70
N PHE A 73 23.36 -29.11 -4.38
CA PHE A 73 24.23 -28.49 -5.41
C PHE A 73 25.52 -27.92 -4.82
N LEU A 74 25.46 -27.52 -3.55
CA LEU A 74 26.59 -27.05 -2.75
C LEU A 74 27.12 -28.15 -1.83
N GLY A 75 27.14 -29.42 -2.28
CA GLY A 75 27.63 -30.55 -1.47
C GLY A 75 26.69 -31.02 -0.34
N GLY A 76 25.56 -30.34 -0.14
CA GLY A 76 24.47 -30.75 0.76
C GLY A 76 24.72 -30.49 2.26
N ASP A 77 25.75 -29.71 2.57
CA ASP A 77 26.13 -29.32 3.93
C ASP A 77 25.75 -27.85 4.16
N MET A 78 25.02 -27.57 5.25
CA MET A 78 24.60 -26.22 5.62
C MET A 78 25.80 -25.31 5.94
N GLY A 79 26.97 -25.88 6.28
CA GLY A 79 28.23 -25.12 6.42
C GLY A 79 28.71 -24.43 5.13
N LYS A 80 28.07 -24.69 3.97
CA LYS A 80 28.35 -24.03 2.68
C LYS A 80 27.33 -22.95 2.31
N LYS A 81 26.55 -22.46 3.27
CA LYS A 81 25.59 -21.36 3.06
C LYS A 81 26.27 -20.08 2.58
N GLU A 82 27.42 -19.73 3.13
CA GLU A 82 28.22 -18.57 2.68
C GLU A 82 28.72 -18.74 1.24
N GLU A 83 29.12 -19.95 0.84
CA GLU A 83 29.45 -20.26 -0.56
C GLU A 83 28.23 -20.03 -1.47
N GLY A 84 27.05 -20.46 -1.02
CA GLY A 84 25.79 -20.23 -1.70
C GLY A 84 25.44 -18.74 -1.85
N TYR A 85 25.68 -17.92 -0.83
CA TYR A 85 25.51 -16.47 -0.93
C TYR A 85 26.50 -15.83 -1.91
N GLY A 86 27.76 -16.27 -1.90
CA GLY A 86 28.77 -15.84 -2.88
C GLY A 86 28.33 -16.16 -4.32
N TYR A 87 27.85 -17.37 -4.56
CA TYR A 87 27.30 -17.79 -5.86
C TYR A 87 26.10 -16.97 -6.29
N PHE A 88 25.17 -16.69 -5.38
CA PHE A 88 24.03 -15.82 -5.69
C PHE A 88 24.50 -14.41 -6.07
N GLN A 89 25.47 -13.86 -5.34
CA GLN A 89 26.03 -12.53 -5.59
C GLN A 89 26.79 -12.47 -6.93
N GLU A 90 27.50 -13.53 -7.31
CA GLU A 90 28.11 -13.63 -8.64
C GLU A 90 27.06 -13.60 -9.76
N LEU A 91 25.94 -14.32 -9.61
CA LEU A 91 24.85 -14.31 -10.60
C LEU A 91 24.21 -12.92 -10.72
N VAL A 92 24.08 -12.19 -9.62
CA VAL A 92 23.63 -10.79 -9.63
C VAL A 92 24.67 -9.89 -10.32
N ALA A 93 25.95 -10.01 -9.96
CA ALA A 93 27.04 -9.19 -10.50
C ALA A 93 27.21 -9.34 -12.01
N TYR A 94 26.93 -10.52 -12.56
CA TYR A 94 26.96 -10.78 -14.00
C TYR A 94 25.59 -10.64 -14.70
N SER A 95 24.61 -10.04 -14.02
CA SER A 95 23.27 -9.74 -14.55
C SER A 95 22.44 -10.96 -14.98
N PHE A 96 22.75 -12.15 -14.46
CA PHE A 96 21.89 -13.32 -14.57
C PHE A 96 20.64 -13.17 -13.71
N PHE A 97 20.79 -12.54 -12.54
CA PHE A 97 19.70 -12.07 -11.68
C PHE A 97 19.70 -10.54 -11.65
N GLN A 98 18.51 -9.96 -11.65
CA GLN A 98 18.30 -8.53 -11.58
C GLN A 98 17.54 -8.20 -10.31
N GLN A 99 18.03 -7.22 -9.56
CA GLN A 99 17.34 -6.71 -8.39
C GLN A 99 16.15 -5.86 -8.85
N LYS A 100 14.99 -6.06 -8.22
CA LYS A 100 13.80 -5.26 -8.53
C LYS A 100 13.97 -3.86 -7.94
N SER A 101 13.60 -2.82 -8.68
CA SER A 101 13.85 -1.41 -8.30
C SER A 101 13.24 -0.99 -6.96
N ASP A 102 12.16 -1.65 -6.54
CA ASP A 102 11.31 -1.20 -5.43
C ASP A 102 11.54 -2.00 -4.13
N ASP A 103 12.30 -3.11 -4.18
CA ASP A 103 12.61 -3.96 -3.03
C ASP A 103 14.04 -4.50 -3.12
N THR A 104 14.89 -4.06 -2.20
CA THR A 104 16.30 -4.45 -2.16
C THR A 104 16.52 -5.94 -1.87
N SER A 105 15.48 -6.67 -1.43
CA SER A 105 15.55 -8.09 -1.08
C SER A 105 15.03 -9.05 -2.17
N SER A 106 14.44 -8.52 -3.24
CA SER A 106 13.77 -9.30 -4.29
C SER A 106 14.52 -9.28 -5.62
N TYR A 107 14.67 -10.46 -6.22
CA TYR A 107 15.39 -10.67 -7.47
C TYR A 107 14.52 -11.38 -8.50
N VAL A 108 14.76 -11.08 -9.78
CA VAL A 108 14.08 -11.68 -10.93
C VAL A 108 15.12 -12.17 -11.93
N MET A 109 14.83 -13.28 -12.61
CA MET A 109 15.58 -13.73 -13.77
C MET A 109 14.88 -13.23 -15.04
N ASN A 110 15.58 -12.45 -15.85
CA ASN A 110 15.05 -11.92 -17.10
C ASN A 110 14.65 -13.04 -18.08
N ASP A 111 13.61 -12.83 -18.88
CA ASP A 111 13.07 -13.78 -19.87
C ASP A 111 14.10 -14.44 -20.79
N LEU A 112 15.10 -13.69 -21.28
CA LEU A 112 16.15 -14.25 -22.12
C LEU A 112 17.01 -15.25 -21.35
N VAL A 113 17.42 -14.86 -20.14
CA VAL A 113 18.22 -15.69 -19.23
C VAL A 113 17.42 -16.91 -18.78
N HIS A 114 16.14 -16.74 -18.50
CA HIS A 114 15.20 -17.80 -18.14
C HIS A 114 15.04 -18.83 -19.27
N SER A 115 14.80 -18.35 -20.49
CA SER A 115 14.66 -19.21 -21.67
C SER A 115 15.93 -20.02 -21.93
N TRP A 116 17.10 -19.44 -21.67
CA TRP A 116 18.37 -20.15 -21.78
C TRP A 116 18.60 -21.17 -20.65
N ALA A 117 18.28 -20.83 -19.41
CA ALA A 117 18.32 -21.78 -18.30
C ALA A 117 17.39 -22.98 -18.57
N ARG A 118 16.22 -22.72 -19.16
CA ARG A 118 15.28 -23.76 -19.62
C ARG A 118 15.80 -24.57 -20.80
N PHE A 119 16.54 -23.97 -21.73
CA PHE A 119 17.23 -24.73 -22.79
C PHE A 119 18.28 -25.69 -22.21
N LEU A 120 19.06 -25.23 -21.22
CA LEU A 120 20.14 -26.01 -20.61
C LEU A 120 19.62 -27.20 -19.79
N GLY A 121 18.52 -27.02 -19.02
CA GLY A 121 18.05 -28.05 -18.08
C GLY A 121 16.53 -28.24 -18.00
N GLY A 122 15.76 -27.67 -18.91
CA GLY A 122 14.28 -27.68 -18.86
C GLY A 122 13.63 -29.05 -19.07
N GLU A 123 14.37 -30.09 -19.48
CA GLU A 123 13.84 -31.46 -19.46
C GLU A 123 13.85 -32.09 -18.06
N PHE A 124 14.53 -31.46 -17.09
CA PHE A 124 14.64 -31.88 -15.69
C PHE A 124 13.77 -31.02 -14.75
N SER A 125 13.29 -29.87 -15.20
CA SER A 125 12.41 -28.96 -14.47
C SER A 125 11.08 -28.76 -15.21
N VAL A 126 9.97 -28.94 -14.51
CA VAL A 126 8.62 -28.76 -15.09
C VAL A 126 7.86 -27.72 -14.28
N SER A 127 7.26 -26.77 -14.99
CA SER A 127 6.33 -25.79 -14.45
C SER A 127 4.95 -26.16 -15.00
N LEU A 128 4.09 -26.67 -14.11
CA LEU A 128 2.70 -27.04 -14.43
C LEU A 128 1.87 -25.75 -14.50
N GLY A 129 0.78 -25.69 -15.27
CA GLY A 129 -0.09 -24.51 -15.34
C GLY A 129 0.10 -23.57 -16.54
N ASP A 130 1.13 -23.77 -17.35
CA ASP A 130 1.20 -23.24 -18.73
C ASP A 130 0.65 -24.33 -19.66
N GLY A 131 -0.38 -23.99 -20.45
CA GLY A 131 -1.40 -24.89 -21.00
C GLY A 131 -0.98 -26.02 -21.95
N ASP A 132 0.26 -26.52 -21.93
CA ASP A 132 0.71 -27.62 -22.80
C ASP A 132 1.98 -28.36 -22.30
N SER A 133 2.07 -28.71 -21.01
CA SER A 133 3.28 -29.32 -20.44
C SER A 133 3.19 -30.85 -20.31
N ARG A 134 3.55 -31.59 -21.37
CA ARG A 134 3.90 -33.02 -21.25
C ARG A 134 5.10 -33.16 -20.32
N ILE A 135 4.93 -33.86 -19.19
CA ILE A 135 6.00 -34.09 -18.23
C ILE A 135 7.04 -35.04 -18.81
N SER A 136 8.28 -34.56 -18.90
CA SER A 136 9.43 -35.38 -19.27
C SER A 136 9.64 -36.50 -18.24
N PRO A 137 9.92 -37.76 -18.64
CA PRO A 137 10.28 -38.84 -17.71
C PRO A 137 11.61 -38.56 -16.97
N LYS A 138 12.41 -37.61 -17.47
CA LYS A 138 13.63 -37.12 -16.80
C LYS A 138 13.36 -36.01 -15.78
N ALA A 139 12.12 -35.50 -15.66
CA ALA A 139 11.80 -34.45 -14.72
C ALA A 139 12.17 -34.86 -13.27
N ARG A 140 12.79 -33.93 -12.54
CA ARG A 140 13.23 -34.10 -11.15
C ARG A 140 12.71 -32.98 -10.25
N HIS A 141 12.44 -31.80 -10.82
CA HIS A 141 11.97 -30.63 -10.09
C HIS A 141 10.64 -30.17 -10.67
N ILE A 142 9.63 -30.02 -9.83
CA ILE A 142 8.30 -29.61 -10.24
C ILE A 142 7.91 -28.34 -9.51
N TRP A 143 7.33 -27.43 -10.28
CA TRP A 143 6.70 -26.22 -9.81
C TRP A 143 5.22 -26.23 -10.20
N CYS A 144 4.33 -25.95 -9.24
CA CYS A 144 2.90 -26.18 -9.36
C CYS A 144 2.06 -24.97 -8.90
N PRO A 145 1.54 -24.15 -9.82
CA PRO A 145 0.97 -22.86 -9.45
C PRO A 145 -0.52 -22.84 -9.13
N THR A 146 -1.27 -23.84 -9.61
CA THR A 146 -2.73 -23.82 -9.59
C THR A 146 -3.29 -25.12 -9.05
N ILE A 147 -4.57 -25.09 -8.68
CA ILE A 147 -5.35 -26.30 -8.32
C ILE A 147 -5.31 -27.32 -9.47
N ARG A 148 -5.34 -26.87 -10.73
CA ARG A 148 -5.17 -27.74 -11.91
C ARG A 148 -3.79 -28.40 -11.92
N GLY A 149 -2.73 -27.64 -11.64
CA GLY A 149 -1.39 -28.19 -11.47
C GLY A 149 -1.32 -29.27 -10.36
N TYR A 150 -2.14 -29.17 -9.31
CA TYR A 150 -2.23 -30.21 -8.28
C TYR A 150 -2.94 -31.48 -8.79
N GLU A 151 -4.00 -31.35 -9.59
CA GLU A 151 -4.63 -32.50 -10.25
C GLU A 151 -3.66 -33.18 -11.22
N ASP A 152 -2.86 -32.39 -11.96
CA ASP A 152 -1.78 -32.90 -12.81
C ASP A 152 -0.68 -33.60 -11.98
N LEU A 153 -0.27 -33.02 -10.84
CA LEU A 153 0.61 -33.68 -9.87
C LEU A 153 0.01 -35.00 -9.37
N LYS A 154 -1.28 -35.02 -9.05
CA LYS A 154 -2.00 -36.21 -8.55
C LYS A 154 -2.02 -37.32 -9.60
N ASN A 155 -2.15 -36.97 -10.87
CA ASN A 155 -2.04 -37.88 -12.00
C ASN A 155 -0.60 -38.38 -12.20
N LEU A 156 0.40 -37.55 -11.89
CA LEU A 156 1.82 -37.90 -11.94
C LEU A 156 2.33 -38.75 -10.77
N MET A 157 1.56 -38.86 -9.68
CA MET A 157 1.90 -39.70 -8.52
C MET A 157 1.88 -41.22 -8.80
N GLY A 158 1.85 -41.65 -10.07
CA GLY A 158 2.04 -43.04 -10.51
C GLY A 158 3.52 -43.46 -10.67
N ASP A 159 3.84 -44.31 -11.66
CA ASP A 159 5.11 -45.06 -11.84
C ASP A 159 6.42 -44.22 -11.86
N GLY A 160 6.34 -42.90 -12.09
CA GLY A 160 7.51 -41.99 -12.16
C GLY A 160 7.86 -41.25 -10.87
N SER A 161 7.08 -41.41 -9.79
CA SER A 161 7.19 -40.60 -8.56
C SER A 161 8.50 -40.75 -7.77
N HIS A 162 9.20 -41.87 -7.92
CA HIS A 162 10.43 -42.20 -7.19
C HIS A 162 11.64 -41.33 -7.55
N ILE A 163 11.59 -40.56 -8.65
CA ILE A 163 12.72 -39.77 -9.12
C ILE A 163 12.67 -38.29 -8.70
N PHE A 164 11.53 -37.80 -8.24
CA PHE A 164 11.35 -36.38 -7.94
C PHE A 164 12.16 -35.96 -6.70
N ARG A 165 12.79 -34.79 -6.80
CA ARG A 165 13.64 -34.18 -5.76
C ARG A 165 13.04 -32.91 -5.19
N THR A 166 12.26 -32.16 -5.96
CA THR A 166 11.64 -30.90 -5.51
C THR A 166 10.21 -30.78 -5.99
N ILE A 167 9.31 -30.41 -5.08
CA ILE A 167 7.93 -30.01 -5.39
C ILE A 167 7.67 -28.67 -4.69
N LEU A 168 7.41 -27.61 -5.47
CA LEU A 168 7.13 -26.27 -4.97
C LEU A 168 5.78 -25.75 -5.53
N PRO A 169 4.80 -25.43 -4.68
CA PRO A 169 3.60 -24.72 -5.11
C PRO A 169 3.81 -23.20 -5.09
N THR A 170 2.92 -22.42 -5.73
CA THR A 170 3.02 -20.94 -5.68
C THR A 170 1.92 -20.18 -5.02
N SER A 171 0.74 -20.75 -4.87
CA SER A 171 -0.35 -20.02 -4.26
C SER A 171 -0.59 -20.50 -2.83
N ASN A 172 -0.86 -19.53 -1.97
CA ASN A 172 -1.58 -19.75 -0.72
C ASN A 172 -3.05 -20.12 -0.97
N GLU A 173 -3.41 -20.54 -2.19
CA GLU A 173 -4.76 -21.00 -2.58
C GLU A 173 -4.74 -22.47 -3.04
N SER A 174 -3.57 -23.09 -3.24
CA SER A 174 -3.50 -24.50 -3.64
C SER A 174 -3.90 -25.39 -2.46
N PHE A 175 -5.09 -25.99 -2.54
CA PHE A 175 -5.58 -26.94 -1.56
C PHE A 175 -4.96 -28.31 -1.83
N TRP A 176 -3.91 -28.66 -1.07
CA TRP A 176 -3.53 -30.06 -0.88
C TRP A 176 -4.60 -30.71 0.01
N GLY A 177 -5.80 -30.94 -0.54
CA GLY A 177 -6.85 -31.64 0.21
C GLY A 177 -6.34 -32.96 0.76
N ASP A 178 -6.87 -33.38 1.92
CA ASP A 178 -6.48 -34.57 2.71
C ASP A 178 -5.51 -35.51 1.97
N VAL A 179 -4.21 -35.22 2.09
CA VAL A 179 -3.17 -35.96 1.38
C VAL A 179 -3.18 -37.40 1.90
N ASN A 180 -3.59 -38.35 1.06
CA ASN A 180 -3.74 -39.74 1.47
C ASN A 180 -2.38 -40.44 1.62
N ASP A 181 -2.21 -41.19 2.71
CA ASP A 181 -0.97 -41.79 3.23
C ASP A 181 -0.19 -42.64 2.20
N GLU A 182 -0.90 -43.34 1.31
CA GLU A 182 -0.27 -44.27 0.36
C GLU A 182 0.48 -43.59 -0.79
N LYS A 183 0.06 -42.37 -1.17
CA LYS A 183 0.61 -41.68 -2.35
C LYS A 183 1.94 -41.00 -2.07
N LEU A 184 2.14 -40.54 -0.83
CA LEU A 184 3.38 -39.88 -0.42
C LEU A 184 4.56 -40.85 -0.24
N LYS A 185 4.29 -42.15 0.01
CA LYS A 185 5.32 -43.20 0.08
C LYS A 185 6.11 -43.34 -1.21
N ALA A 186 5.53 -42.94 -2.34
CA ALA A 186 6.13 -43.11 -3.65
C ALA A 186 7.30 -42.13 -3.92
N PHE A 187 7.39 -41.02 -3.17
CA PHE A 187 8.42 -40.00 -3.33
C PHE A 187 9.68 -40.25 -2.50
N ASN A 188 10.28 -41.42 -2.64
CA ASN A 188 11.45 -41.82 -1.83
C ASN A 188 12.71 -40.94 -2.05
N SER A 189 12.83 -40.23 -3.17
CA SER A 189 13.98 -39.37 -3.52
C SER A 189 13.78 -37.88 -3.20
N LEU A 190 12.64 -37.51 -2.61
CA LEU A 190 12.29 -36.10 -2.39
C LEU A 190 13.22 -35.44 -1.37
N ARG A 191 13.70 -34.25 -1.71
CA ARG A 191 14.59 -33.42 -0.87
C ARG A 191 13.92 -32.13 -0.43
N VAL A 192 13.07 -31.57 -1.28
CA VAL A 192 12.35 -30.33 -1.03
C VAL A 192 10.86 -30.57 -1.24
N LEU A 193 10.07 -30.25 -0.23
CA LEU A 193 8.61 -30.27 -0.28
C LEU A 193 8.08 -28.97 0.31
N SER A 194 7.20 -28.32 -0.42
CA SER A 194 6.44 -27.17 0.08
C SER A 194 4.96 -27.47 -0.05
N LEU A 195 4.20 -27.24 1.02
CA LEU A 195 2.79 -27.53 1.16
C LEU A 195 2.08 -26.27 1.63
N SER A 196 0.97 -25.92 1.00
CA SER A 196 0.12 -24.80 1.43
C SER A 196 -1.31 -25.28 1.69
N ASN A 197 -2.00 -24.62 2.62
CA ASN A 197 -3.40 -24.84 2.99
C ASN A 197 -3.78 -26.29 3.33
N ILE A 198 -2.90 -27.03 3.99
CA ILE A 198 -3.23 -28.35 4.52
C ILE A 198 -3.98 -28.25 5.85
N THR A 199 -4.97 -29.11 6.04
CA THR A 199 -5.70 -29.26 7.33
C THR A 199 -4.94 -30.18 8.29
N ARG A 200 -4.31 -31.22 7.75
CA ARG A 200 -3.53 -32.21 8.48
C ARG A 200 -2.36 -32.70 7.63
N LEU A 201 -1.26 -33.00 8.30
CA LEU A 201 -0.09 -33.60 7.68
C LEU A 201 -0.11 -35.12 7.99
N PRO A 202 -0.09 -36.00 6.97
CA PRO A 202 -0.22 -37.46 7.18
C PRO A 202 0.92 -38.06 8.02
N ASP A 203 0.58 -38.99 8.93
CA ASP A 203 1.54 -39.66 9.81
C ASP A 203 2.61 -40.43 9.04
N VAL A 204 2.32 -40.87 7.81
CA VAL A 204 3.23 -41.68 7.00
C VAL A 204 4.40 -40.90 6.39
N LEU A 205 4.37 -39.57 6.43
CA LEU A 205 5.45 -38.71 5.92
C LEU A 205 6.82 -39.01 6.54
N GLY A 206 6.84 -39.30 7.84
CA GLY A 206 8.04 -39.67 8.58
C GLY A 206 8.74 -40.94 8.08
N CYS A 207 7.96 -41.90 7.56
CA CYS A 207 8.45 -43.21 7.16
C CYS A 207 8.85 -43.26 5.67
N GLY A 208 8.22 -42.44 4.82
CA GLY A 208 8.39 -42.47 3.36
C GLY A 208 9.49 -41.54 2.81
N LEU A 209 9.67 -40.34 3.39
CA LEU A 209 10.51 -39.28 2.82
C LEU A 209 11.90 -39.18 3.47
N LYS A 210 12.66 -40.27 3.45
CA LYS A 210 13.97 -40.39 4.15
C LYS A 210 15.09 -39.48 3.64
N HIS A 211 14.87 -38.78 2.53
CA HIS A 211 15.85 -37.88 1.93
C HIS A 211 15.44 -36.40 2.02
N LEU A 212 14.31 -36.09 2.65
CA LEU A 212 13.83 -34.73 2.75
C LEU A 212 14.79 -33.89 3.60
N ARG A 213 15.13 -32.72 3.09
CA ARG A 213 16.01 -31.74 3.72
C ARG A 213 15.33 -30.40 3.95
N HIS A 214 14.32 -30.08 3.15
CA HIS A 214 13.57 -28.83 3.24
C HIS A 214 12.08 -29.14 3.22
N LEU A 215 11.39 -28.73 4.28
CA LEU A 215 9.94 -28.79 4.38
C LEU A 215 9.40 -27.40 4.68
N GLU A 216 8.55 -26.89 3.79
CA GLU A 216 7.82 -25.65 3.99
C GLU A 216 6.33 -25.98 4.10
N ILE A 217 5.68 -25.47 5.14
CA ILE A 217 4.24 -25.59 5.36
C ILE A 217 3.71 -24.19 5.64
N SER A 218 2.68 -23.79 4.90
CA SER A 218 1.96 -22.54 5.15
C SER A 218 0.45 -22.75 5.14
N GLY A 219 -0.26 -21.87 5.84
CA GLY A 219 -1.72 -21.79 5.78
C GLY A 219 -2.41 -21.97 7.13
N GLU A 220 -3.61 -21.40 7.21
CA GLU A 220 -4.31 -21.23 8.48
C GLU A 220 -4.96 -22.50 9.02
N SER A 221 -5.09 -23.55 8.22
CA SER A 221 -5.89 -24.73 8.61
C SER A 221 -5.16 -25.76 9.46
N ILE A 222 -3.82 -25.74 9.49
CA ILE A 222 -3.04 -26.75 10.20
C ILE A 222 -3.06 -26.50 11.70
N LYS A 223 -3.42 -27.55 12.47
CA LYS A 223 -3.55 -27.48 13.93
C LYS A 223 -2.41 -28.15 14.68
N SER A 224 -1.84 -29.20 14.12
CA SER A 224 -0.74 -29.99 14.71
C SER A 224 0.10 -30.63 13.61
N LEU A 225 1.34 -30.97 13.95
CA LEU A 225 2.24 -31.76 13.11
C LEU A 225 2.36 -33.19 13.67
N PRO A 226 2.39 -34.23 12.81
CA PRO A 226 2.49 -35.62 13.22
C PRO A 226 3.85 -35.90 13.89
N PRO A 227 3.91 -36.69 14.98
CA PRO A 227 5.16 -37.08 15.63
C PRO A 227 6.15 -37.78 14.68
N ALA A 228 5.65 -38.43 13.63
CA ALA A 228 6.46 -39.09 12.63
C ALA A 228 7.37 -38.13 11.84
N LEU A 229 7.02 -36.84 11.72
CA LEU A 229 7.88 -35.83 11.10
C LEU A 229 9.29 -35.82 11.74
N CYS A 230 9.37 -36.10 13.03
CA CYS A 230 10.60 -36.14 13.79
C CYS A 230 11.50 -37.33 13.47
N MET A 231 11.02 -38.31 12.69
CA MET A 231 11.83 -39.43 12.19
C MET A 231 12.71 -39.04 10.99
N MET A 232 12.51 -37.85 10.44
CA MET A 232 13.18 -37.34 9.23
C MET A 232 14.53 -36.71 9.59
N ILE A 233 15.47 -37.51 10.09
CA ILE A 233 16.77 -37.06 10.61
C ILE A 233 17.65 -36.29 9.60
N THR A 234 17.32 -36.33 8.31
CA THR A 234 18.01 -35.56 7.26
C THR A 234 17.47 -34.15 7.07
N LEU A 235 16.41 -33.76 7.78
CA LEU A 235 15.77 -32.46 7.64
C LEU A 235 16.70 -31.34 8.14
N GLN A 236 16.99 -30.38 7.26
CA GLN A 236 17.88 -29.25 7.50
C GLN A 236 17.11 -27.93 7.64
N THR A 237 15.95 -27.82 7.01
CA THR A 237 15.11 -26.63 7.00
C THR A 237 13.65 -27.01 7.21
N LEU A 238 13.03 -26.40 8.21
CA LEU A 238 11.59 -26.47 8.47
C LEU A 238 11.04 -25.05 8.54
N ILE A 239 10.12 -24.72 7.65
CA ILE A 239 9.47 -23.41 7.60
C ILE A 239 7.97 -23.61 7.84
N LEU A 240 7.46 -22.99 8.90
CA LEU A 240 6.06 -22.97 9.32
C LEU A 240 5.63 -21.51 9.39
N HIS A 241 5.32 -20.93 8.23
CA HIS A 241 4.96 -19.51 8.13
C HIS A 241 3.46 -19.35 7.92
N GLN A 242 2.84 -18.37 8.59
CA GLN A 242 1.40 -18.11 8.52
C GLN A 242 0.56 -19.34 8.90
N CYS A 243 0.91 -19.98 10.02
CA CYS A 243 0.18 -21.10 10.61
C CYS A 243 -0.44 -20.70 11.96
N PRO A 244 -1.37 -19.72 12.01
CA PRO A 244 -1.87 -19.15 13.27
C PRO A 244 -2.62 -20.15 14.15
N ASN A 245 -3.14 -21.25 13.59
CA ASN A 245 -3.86 -22.28 14.34
C ASN A 245 -2.97 -23.45 14.81
N LEU A 246 -1.67 -23.45 14.46
CA LEU A 246 -0.73 -24.47 14.94
C LEU A 246 -0.45 -24.25 16.42
N ALA A 247 -1.01 -25.11 17.28
CA ALA A 247 -0.99 -24.91 18.73
C ALA A 247 0.28 -25.46 19.40
N GLU A 248 0.87 -26.52 18.84
CA GLU A 248 2.05 -27.19 19.38
C GLU A 248 2.96 -27.76 18.28
N LEU A 249 4.25 -27.83 18.58
CA LEU A 249 5.23 -28.61 17.84
C LEU A 249 5.39 -29.99 18.51
N PRO A 250 5.64 -31.06 17.75
CA PRO A 250 5.82 -32.39 18.30
C PRO A 250 7.04 -32.42 19.23
N ALA A 251 6.91 -33.01 20.41
CA ALA A 251 7.98 -33.04 21.43
C ALA A 251 9.31 -33.62 20.89
N ASN A 252 9.22 -34.60 19.99
CA ASN A 252 10.38 -35.25 19.40
C ASN A 252 11.10 -34.40 18.34
N ILE A 253 10.69 -33.16 18.05
CA ILE A 253 11.33 -32.32 17.03
C ILE A 253 12.83 -32.12 17.31
N VAL A 254 13.22 -32.22 18.58
CA VAL A 254 14.60 -32.16 19.05
C VAL A 254 15.49 -33.30 18.56
N GLU A 255 14.91 -34.37 18.02
CA GLU A 255 15.62 -35.50 17.40
C GLU A 255 16.11 -35.17 15.97
N LEU A 256 15.65 -34.05 15.38
CA LEU A 256 16.10 -33.55 14.07
C LEU A 256 17.48 -32.88 14.18
N THR A 257 18.50 -33.66 14.56
CA THR A 257 19.85 -33.15 14.86
C THR A 257 20.57 -32.44 13.71
N GLU A 258 20.13 -32.63 12.45
CA GLU A 258 20.63 -31.91 11.27
C GLU A 258 19.89 -30.60 10.96
N LEU A 259 18.87 -30.25 11.75
CA LEU A 259 18.07 -29.04 11.54
C LEU A 259 18.92 -27.79 11.79
N CYS A 260 19.03 -26.95 10.76
CA CYS A 260 19.82 -25.72 10.78
C CYS A 260 18.94 -24.47 10.69
N HIS A 261 17.73 -24.58 10.12
CA HIS A 261 16.80 -23.46 9.96
C HIS A 261 15.40 -23.86 10.38
N LEU A 262 14.88 -23.22 11.43
CA LEU A 262 13.52 -23.38 11.92
C LEU A 262 12.83 -22.02 11.92
N ASP A 263 11.94 -21.82 10.96
CA ASP A 263 11.06 -20.64 10.89
C ASP A 263 9.69 -21.05 11.41
N ILE A 264 9.25 -20.44 12.50
CA ILE A 264 7.95 -20.68 13.12
C ILE A 264 7.21 -19.36 13.35
N ARG A 265 7.51 -18.36 12.52
CA ARG A 265 6.90 -17.03 12.65
C ARG A 265 5.41 -17.08 12.38
N GLU A 266 4.66 -16.30 13.17
CA GLU A 266 3.22 -16.15 13.02
C GLU A 266 2.47 -17.48 13.21
N THR A 267 2.99 -18.30 14.13
CA THR A 267 2.33 -19.53 14.58
C THR A 267 1.53 -19.28 15.86
N GLY A 268 0.55 -20.15 16.14
CA GLY A 268 -0.26 -20.12 17.36
C GLY A 268 0.38 -20.79 18.58
N LEU A 269 1.69 -21.06 18.53
CA LEU A 269 2.40 -21.84 19.54
C LEU A 269 2.34 -21.16 20.90
N GLN A 270 2.13 -21.96 21.95
CA GLN A 270 2.12 -21.47 23.33
C GLN A 270 3.47 -21.64 24.03
N GLN A 271 4.23 -22.65 23.64
CA GLN A 271 5.57 -22.94 24.16
C GLN A 271 6.40 -23.69 23.10
N THR A 272 7.72 -23.56 23.17
CA THR A 272 8.64 -24.41 22.41
C THR A 272 8.73 -25.79 23.05
N PRO A 273 8.99 -26.85 22.25
CA PRO A 273 9.21 -28.19 22.78
C PRO A 273 10.35 -28.26 23.79
N PRO A 274 10.27 -29.20 24.75
CA PRO A 274 11.30 -29.35 25.75
C PRO A 274 12.62 -29.80 25.12
N GLN A 275 13.75 -29.35 25.67
CA GLN A 275 15.12 -29.72 25.26
C GLN A 275 15.52 -29.20 23.88
N MET A 276 14.98 -28.04 23.47
CA MET A 276 15.32 -27.41 22.19
C MET A 276 16.83 -27.17 22.03
N GLY A 277 17.57 -27.02 23.15
CA GLY A 277 19.02 -26.89 23.16
C GLY A 277 19.79 -28.07 22.56
N LYS A 278 19.15 -29.24 22.37
CA LYS A 278 19.74 -30.39 21.66
C LYS A 278 20.06 -30.12 20.19
N LEU A 279 19.37 -29.17 19.56
CA LEU A 279 19.54 -28.83 18.14
C LEU A 279 20.78 -27.95 17.92
N LYS A 280 21.97 -28.49 18.21
CA LYS A 280 23.24 -27.74 18.24
C LYS A 280 23.68 -27.17 16.88
N LYS A 281 23.09 -27.62 15.78
CA LYS A 281 23.34 -27.11 14.42
C LYS A 281 22.41 -25.97 14.01
N LEU A 282 21.47 -25.58 14.87
CA LEU A 282 20.48 -24.56 14.55
C LEU A 282 21.16 -23.19 14.41
N GLU A 283 21.13 -22.65 13.18
CA GLU A 283 21.63 -21.33 12.83
C GLU A 283 20.53 -20.27 12.83
N THR A 284 19.29 -20.67 12.56
CA THR A 284 18.15 -19.76 12.53
C THR A 284 17.01 -20.36 13.32
N LEU A 285 16.55 -19.61 14.31
CA LEU A 285 15.33 -19.84 15.04
C LEU A 285 14.60 -18.51 15.13
N THR A 286 13.47 -18.39 14.47
CA THR A 286 12.79 -17.11 14.40
C THR A 286 12.08 -16.75 15.70
N ASP A 287 11.39 -17.71 16.32
CA ASP A 287 10.63 -17.50 17.56
C ASP A 287 11.03 -18.55 18.60
N PHE A 288 11.13 -18.12 19.86
CA PHE A 288 11.29 -19.00 21.01
C PHE A 288 10.23 -18.64 22.05
N PHE A 289 9.34 -19.58 22.35
CA PHE A 289 8.22 -19.40 23.28
C PHE A 289 8.58 -20.00 24.63
N VAL A 290 8.94 -19.16 25.60
CA VAL A 290 9.34 -19.63 26.93
C VAL A 290 8.15 -20.32 27.61
N GLY A 291 8.31 -21.60 27.95
CA GLY A 291 7.34 -22.39 28.69
C GLY A 291 7.61 -22.39 30.19
N GLN A 292 6.67 -22.91 30.97
CA GLN A 292 6.81 -23.08 32.43
C GLN A 292 7.27 -24.50 32.82
N GLN A 293 7.19 -25.45 31.88
CA GLN A 293 7.60 -26.82 32.12
C GLN A 293 9.13 -26.99 32.02
N ASN A 294 9.67 -28.00 32.71
CA ASN A 294 11.10 -28.31 32.66
C ASN A 294 11.53 -28.64 31.22
N GLY A 295 12.67 -28.10 30.80
CA GLY A 295 13.19 -28.21 29.44
C GLY A 295 12.57 -27.25 28.43
N CYS A 296 11.54 -26.47 28.80
CA CYS A 296 10.97 -25.41 27.94
C CYS A 296 11.40 -24.00 28.40
N ARG A 297 12.39 -23.93 29.29
CA ARG A 297 12.87 -22.70 29.91
C ARG A 297 13.86 -21.99 28.96
N ILE A 298 14.19 -20.76 29.32
CA ILE A 298 14.99 -19.86 28.48
C ILE A 298 16.49 -20.24 28.43
N ASP A 299 16.98 -20.96 29.44
CA ASP A 299 18.33 -21.54 29.54
C ASP A 299 18.67 -22.47 28.37
N GLU A 300 17.67 -23.15 27.79
CA GLU A 300 17.84 -23.97 26.58
C GLU A 300 18.39 -23.19 25.39
N LEU A 301 18.14 -21.87 25.32
CA LEU A 301 18.76 -21.02 24.30
C LEU A 301 20.28 -20.99 24.45
N GLY A 302 20.84 -21.16 25.64
CA GLY A 302 22.28 -21.16 25.90
C GLY A 302 23.04 -22.21 25.10
N GLU A 303 22.43 -23.38 24.88
CA GLU A 303 23.02 -24.45 24.08
C GLU A 303 23.01 -24.14 22.56
N LEU A 304 22.13 -23.24 22.10
CA LEU A 304 22.00 -22.82 20.71
C LEU A 304 22.99 -21.69 20.38
N ARG A 305 24.28 -22.02 20.31
CA ARG A 305 25.38 -21.04 20.20
C ARG A 305 25.52 -20.38 18.82
N TYR A 306 25.05 -21.04 17.76
CA TYR A 306 25.26 -20.59 16.38
C TYR A 306 24.08 -19.81 15.80
N LEU A 307 23.15 -19.33 16.65
CA LEU A 307 22.02 -18.54 16.19
C LEU A 307 22.46 -17.20 15.59
N LEU A 308 21.91 -16.93 14.41
CA LEU A 308 22.20 -15.80 13.54
C LEU A 308 20.90 -15.12 13.10
N GLY A 309 20.98 -13.83 12.77
CA GLY A 309 19.87 -13.11 12.15
C GLY A 309 18.83 -12.61 13.15
N GLU A 310 17.58 -13.03 12.99
CA GLU A 310 16.44 -12.56 13.80
C GLU A 310 16.00 -13.61 14.81
N LEU A 311 15.81 -13.20 16.07
CA LEU A 311 15.24 -14.02 17.12
C LEU A 311 14.16 -13.22 17.88
N ARG A 312 13.00 -13.82 18.09
CA ARG A 312 11.90 -13.28 18.88
C ARG A 312 11.67 -14.19 20.08
N ILE A 313 11.86 -13.69 21.28
CA ILE A 313 11.63 -14.44 22.52
C ILE A 313 10.29 -13.99 23.08
N LEU A 314 9.32 -14.90 23.09
CA LEU A 314 7.95 -14.67 23.52
C LEU A 314 7.70 -15.33 24.87
N ASN A 315 6.65 -14.88 25.53
CA ASN A 315 6.21 -15.38 26.83
C ASN A 315 7.24 -15.20 27.95
N LEU A 316 8.04 -14.13 27.90
CA LEU A 316 9.08 -13.83 28.88
C LEU A 316 8.56 -13.67 30.31
N GLN A 317 7.25 -13.45 30.51
CA GLN A 317 6.64 -13.51 31.83
C GLN A 317 6.85 -14.86 32.55
N ASN A 318 7.19 -15.93 31.83
CA ASN A 318 7.42 -17.24 32.41
C ASN A 318 8.80 -17.40 33.06
N VAL A 319 9.71 -16.43 32.90
CA VAL A 319 11.03 -16.44 33.54
C VAL A 319 10.91 -15.75 34.90
N SER A 320 11.25 -16.46 35.98
CA SER A 320 11.13 -15.94 37.35
C SER A 320 12.45 -15.42 37.94
N HIS A 321 13.59 -15.79 37.37
CA HIS A 321 14.91 -15.44 37.88
C HIS A 321 15.83 -14.95 36.77
N GLY A 322 16.59 -13.89 37.04
CA GLY A 322 17.60 -13.39 36.10
C GLY A 322 18.71 -14.39 35.79
N LEU A 323 19.01 -15.34 36.70
CA LEU A 323 20.01 -16.39 36.46
C LEU A 323 19.67 -17.25 35.25
N ASP A 324 18.42 -17.71 35.13
CA ASP A 324 17.95 -18.48 33.97
C ASP A 324 18.10 -17.68 32.67
N ALA A 325 17.87 -16.37 32.73
CA ALA A 325 18.03 -15.47 31.59
C ALA A 325 19.51 -15.25 31.20
N ILE A 326 20.45 -15.27 32.15
CA ILE A 326 21.90 -15.25 31.86
C ILE A 326 22.29 -16.51 31.09
N GLU A 327 21.75 -17.67 31.48
CA GLU A 327 22.06 -18.95 30.83
C GLU A 327 21.63 -19.00 29.36
N ALA A 328 20.65 -18.18 28.95
CA ALA A 328 20.27 -18.03 27.55
C ALA A 328 21.43 -17.53 26.64
N ASP A 329 22.43 -16.88 27.23
CA ASP A 329 23.65 -16.36 26.58
C ASP A 329 23.38 -15.60 25.26
N LEU A 330 22.52 -14.58 25.32
CA LEU A 330 22.24 -13.73 24.15
C LEU A 330 23.47 -12.93 23.69
N LYS A 331 24.41 -12.67 24.60
CA LYS A 331 25.67 -11.98 24.32
C LYS A 331 26.61 -12.83 23.47
N GLY A 332 26.63 -14.15 23.66
CA GLY A 332 27.40 -15.10 22.86
C GLY A 332 26.85 -15.33 21.44
N LYS A 333 25.62 -14.90 21.16
CA LYS A 333 24.95 -15.10 19.85
C LYS A 333 25.23 -13.95 18.89
N ASN A 334 25.11 -14.23 17.60
CA ASN A 334 25.40 -13.27 16.53
C ASN A 334 24.10 -12.81 15.85
N LEU A 335 23.20 -12.24 16.66
CA LEU A 335 21.89 -11.73 16.25
C LEU A 335 21.99 -10.32 15.69
N MET A 336 21.25 -10.07 14.60
CA MET A 336 21.07 -8.74 14.00
C MET A 336 19.75 -8.09 14.46
N LYS A 337 18.71 -8.90 14.74
CA LYS A 337 17.42 -8.42 15.21
C LYS A 337 16.96 -9.22 16.43
N LEU A 338 16.52 -8.52 17.47
CA LEU A 338 16.02 -9.13 18.69
C LEU A 338 14.67 -8.54 19.08
N GLU A 339 13.65 -9.38 19.23
CA GLU A 339 12.38 -9.00 19.84
C GLU A 339 12.19 -9.73 21.17
N LEU A 340 11.91 -9.00 22.24
CA LEU A 340 11.59 -9.52 23.57
C LEU A 340 10.13 -9.19 23.89
N ARG A 341 9.27 -10.22 24.07
CA ARG A 341 7.82 -10.03 24.27
C ARG A 341 7.31 -10.70 25.55
N TRP A 342 6.59 -9.89 26.31
CA TRP A 342 5.73 -10.30 27.42
C TRP A 342 4.26 -10.25 26.98
N SER A 343 3.41 -11.08 27.59
CA SER A 343 1.97 -11.11 27.30
C SER A 343 1.19 -9.90 27.84
N GLY A 344 1.81 -9.04 28.66
CA GLY A 344 1.22 -7.79 29.16
C GLY A 344 0.07 -7.94 30.17
N ARG A 345 -0.09 -9.16 30.75
CA ARG A 345 -1.19 -9.56 31.65
C ARG A 345 -0.84 -9.59 33.15
N ARG A 346 0.40 -9.28 33.56
CA ARG A 346 0.81 -9.31 34.98
C ARG A 346 0.61 -7.97 35.70
N ASN A 347 0.35 -8.07 37.00
CA ASN A 347 0.23 -6.93 37.92
C ASN A 347 1.63 -6.42 38.33
N SER A 348 1.70 -5.24 38.94
CA SER A 348 2.96 -4.59 39.36
C SER A 348 3.81 -5.35 40.38
N ASP A 349 3.31 -6.46 40.93
CA ASP A 349 3.96 -7.20 42.01
C ASP A 349 5.16 -8.03 41.52
N ASP A 350 5.19 -8.42 40.25
CA ASP A 350 6.30 -9.15 39.62
C ASP A 350 7.38 -8.22 39.01
N SER A 351 7.29 -6.91 39.24
CA SER A 351 8.14 -5.88 38.62
C SER A 351 9.64 -6.13 38.80
N LEU A 352 10.07 -6.55 39.99
CA LEU A 352 11.50 -6.75 40.29
C LEU A 352 12.08 -7.97 39.55
N ALA A 353 11.32 -9.07 39.47
CA ALA A 353 11.76 -10.25 38.74
C ALA A 353 11.89 -9.94 37.24
N GLU A 354 10.97 -9.17 36.67
CA GLU A 354 11.07 -8.76 35.27
C GLU A 354 12.23 -7.78 35.02
N GLU A 355 12.52 -6.86 35.96
CA GLU A 355 13.74 -6.03 35.97
C GLU A 355 15.01 -6.88 35.92
N ASP A 356 15.15 -7.85 36.82
CA ASP A 356 16.32 -8.74 36.85
C ASP A 356 16.46 -9.56 35.56
N VAL A 357 15.34 -10.05 35.01
CA VAL A 357 15.33 -10.83 33.75
C VAL A 357 15.75 -9.97 32.56
N LEU A 358 15.19 -8.78 32.41
CA LEU A 358 15.51 -7.93 31.26
C LEU A 358 16.95 -7.37 31.33
N GLU A 359 17.47 -7.10 32.54
CA GLU A 359 18.89 -6.75 32.74
C GLU A 359 19.81 -7.92 32.33
N ALA A 360 19.44 -9.15 32.66
CA ALA A 360 20.18 -10.36 32.29
C ALA A 360 20.17 -10.67 30.78
N LEU A 361 19.13 -10.29 30.04
CA LEU A 361 18.96 -10.54 28.60
C LEU A 361 19.76 -9.58 27.71
N ARG A 362 21.02 -9.30 28.06
CA ARG A 362 21.89 -8.41 27.28
C ARG A 362 22.32 -9.06 25.96
N PRO A 363 22.00 -8.48 24.79
CA PRO A 363 22.46 -8.99 23.50
C PRO A 363 23.91 -8.60 23.16
N SER A 364 24.41 -9.21 22.09
CA SER A 364 25.64 -8.81 21.41
C SER A 364 25.57 -7.38 20.85
N ALA A 365 26.72 -6.69 20.82
CA ALA A 365 26.89 -5.34 20.26
C ALA A 365 26.60 -5.23 18.74
N LYS A 366 26.45 -6.37 18.05
CA LYS A 366 26.18 -6.42 16.61
C LYS A 366 24.70 -6.24 16.24
N VAL A 367 23.81 -6.23 17.24
CA VAL A 367 22.37 -6.07 17.00
C VAL A 367 22.06 -4.69 16.40
N GLU A 368 21.26 -4.70 15.35
CA GLU A 368 20.85 -3.51 14.60
C GLU A 368 19.41 -3.07 14.97
N ASP A 369 18.55 -4.05 15.28
CA ASP A 369 17.14 -3.81 15.65
C ASP A 369 16.80 -4.47 16.99
N ILE A 370 16.32 -3.67 17.94
CA ILE A 370 15.77 -4.17 19.22
C ILE A 370 14.31 -3.75 19.36
N SER A 371 13.44 -4.71 19.70
CA SER A 371 12.04 -4.45 20.05
C SER A 371 11.70 -5.08 21.40
N ILE A 372 11.21 -4.29 22.35
CA ILE A 372 10.76 -4.76 23.67
C ILE A 372 9.27 -4.46 23.77
N THR A 373 8.45 -5.49 23.99
CA THR A 373 6.98 -5.35 24.03
C THR A 373 6.38 -5.95 25.30
N GLY A 374 5.52 -5.20 25.97
CA GLY A 374 4.68 -5.69 27.08
C GLY A 374 5.40 -5.83 28.43
N TYR A 375 6.62 -5.30 28.53
CA TYR A 375 7.45 -5.34 29.73
C TYR A 375 6.76 -4.69 30.95
N GLY A 376 6.76 -5.38 32.09
CA GLY A 376 6.03 -5.01 33.30
C GLY A 376 6.89 -4.39 34.41
N GLY A 377 8.21 -4.32 34.25
CA GLY A 377 9.09 -3.68 35.23
C GLY A 377 9.00 -2.14 35.24
N LYS A 378 9.52 -1.52 36.30
CA LYS A 378 9.52 -0.06 36.50
C LYS A 378 10.71 0.63 35.85
N LYS A 379 11.81 -0.10 35.64
CA LYS A 379 13.05 0.42 35.06
C LYS A 379 13.47 -0.42 33.86
N LEU A 380 13.90 0.25 32.80
CA LEU A 380 14.55 -0.40 31.66
C LEU A 380 16.02 -0.69 32.01
N PRO A 381 16.64 -1.66 31.33
CA PRO A 381 17.98 -2.13 31.69
C PRO A 381 19.05 -1.09 31.32
N GLU A 382 20.15 -1.09 32.08
CA GLU A 382 21.25 -0.13 31.89
C GLU A 382 21.96 -0.35 30.55
N TRP A 383 22.07 -1.61 30.12
CA TRP A 383 22.74 -1.94 28.87
C TRP A 383 22.06 -1.31 27.63
N LEU A 384 20.75 -1.02 27.68
CA LEU A 384 20.01 -0.50 26.52
C LEU A 384 20.47 0.90 26.07
N GLY A 385 20.98 1.72 27.00
CA GLY A 385 21.55 3.03 26.71
C GLY A 385 23.08 3.04 26.56
N HIS A 386 23.73 1.87 26.62
CA HIS A 386 25.19 1.81 26.66
C HIS A 386 25.81 2.04 25.28
N THR A 387 26.92 2.78 25.22
CA THR A 387 27.70 3.07 24.00
C THR A 387 28.29 1.86 23.29
N SER A 388 28.13 0.64 23.84
CA SER A 388 28.63 -0.59 23.19
C SER A 388 27.78 -1.00 21.99
N PHE A 389 26.56 -0.45 21.85
CA PHE A 389 25.64 -0.77 20.78
C PHE A 389 25.84 0.15 19.57
N GLU A 390 27.04 0.11 18.99
CA GLU A 390 27.46 0.98 17.89
C GLU A 390 26.68 0.73 16.58
N ASN A 391 26.05 -0.43 16.42
CA ASN A 391 25.29 -0.79 15.21
C ASN A 391 23.77 -0.65 15.38
N LEU A 392 23.27 -0.26 16.55
CA LEU A 392 21.83 -0.22 16.81
C LEU A 392 21.19 0.93 16.03
N VAL A 393 20.37 0.60 15.02
CA VAL A 393 19.70 1.53 14.10
C VAL A 393 18.24 1.75 14.48
N TYR A 394 17.56 0.71 14.95
CA TYR A 394 16.14 0.73 15.27
C TYR A 394 15.89 0.27 16.70
N LEU A 395 15.18 1.08 17.48
CA LEU A 395 14.74 0.73 18.83
C LEU A 395 13.23 0.96 18.98
N ARG A 396 12.52 -0.09 19.38
CA ARG A 396 11.08 -0.05 19.67
C ARG A 396 10.80 -0.51 21.09
N LEU A 397 10.15 0.35 21.87
CA LEU A 397 9.68 0.07 23.23
C LEU A 397 8.16 0.22 23.24
N CYS A 398 7.42 -0.86 23.47
CA CYS A 398 5.96 -0.87 23.32
C CYS A 398 5.27 -1.49 24.54
N GLY A 399 4.28 -0.79 25.10
CA GLY A 399 3.45 -1.32 26.18
C GLY A 399 4.18 -1.54 27.50
N CYS A 400 5.23 -0.76 27.78
CA CYS A 400 5.95 -0.78 29.06
C CYS A 400 5.21 0.06 30.11
N LYS A 401 4.02 -0.40 30.52
CA LYS A 401 3.01 0.42 31.21
C LYS A 401 3.51 1.03 32.54
N TYR A 402 4.32 0.26 33.27
CA TYR A 402 4.76 0.60 34.63
C TYR A 402 6.10 1.35 34.67
N CYS A 403 6.80 1.46 33.54
CA CYS A 403 8.07 2.16 33.47
C CYS A 403 7.93 3.64 33.84
N VAL A 404 8.81 4.10 34.73
CA VAL A 404 8.79 5.48 35.27
C VAL A 404 9.93 6.34 34.76
N SER A 405 10.92 5.77 34.07
CA SER A 405 12.07 6.46 33.50
C SER A 405 12.56 5.77 32.22
N LEU A 406 13.28 6.51 31.39
CA LEU A 406 13.96 5.99 30.20
C LEU A 406 15.49 5.93 30.46
N PRO A 407 16.22 4.98 29.87
CA PRO A 407 17.67 4.93 29.95
C PRO A 407 18.30 5.96 29.01
N SER A 408 19.63 6.07 29.05
CA SER A 408 20.43 7.03 28.27
C SER A 408 20.55 6.69 26.78
N LEU A 409 19.40 6.63 26.10
CA LEU A 409 19.28 6.30 24.69
C LEU A 409 19.98 7.33 23.77
N GLY A 410 20.20 8.55 24.26
CA GLY A 410 20.90 9.61 23.51
C GLY A 410 22.37 9.31 23.21
N GLN A 411 22.97 8.35 23.90
CA GLN A 411 24.37 7.94 23.70
C GLN A 411 24.57 6.96 22.54
N LEU A 412 23.47 6.50 21.92
CA LEU A 412 23.50 5.55 20.80
C LEU A 412 23.79 6.28 19.48
N GLU A 413 25.04 6.22 19.02
CA GLU A 413 25.53 7.01 17.88
C GLU A 413 24.87 6.66 16.53
N SER A 414 24.48 5.40 16.32
CA SER A 414 23.89 4.91 15.05
C SER A 414 22.37 4.85 15.03
N LEU A 415 21.70 5.20 16.13
CA LEU A 415 20.26 5.08 16.26
C LEU A 415 19.57 6.07 15.30
N ARG A 416 18.79 5.55 14.35
CA ARG A 416 18.05 6.34 13.36
C ARG A 416 16.56 6.43 13.66
N THR A 417 15.97 5.35 14.19
CA THR A 417 14.54 5.29 14.48
C THR A 417 14.30 4.85 15.92
N LEU A 418 13.57 5.67 16.66
CA LEU A 418 13.15 5.39 18.03
C LEU A 418 11.63 5.49 18.14
N LEU A 419 10.99 4.38 18.55
CA LEU A 419 9.55 4.31 18.80
C LEU A 419 9.28 3.94 20.25
N ILE A 420 8.59 4.81 20.97
CA ILE A 420 8.21 4.62 22.36
C ILE A 420 6.68 4.70 22.44
N GLU A 421 6.04 3.58 22.74
CA GLU A 421 4.59 3.46 22.82
C GLU A 421 4.14 2.90 24.17
N GLY A 422 3.12 3.50 24.78
CA GLY A 422 2.36 2.88 25.86
C GLY A 422 3.04 2.90 27.24
N PHE A 423 3.86 3.92 27.53
CA PHE A 423 4.40 4.17 28.87
C PHE A 423 3.41 5.04 29.64
N TYR A 424 2.59 4.41 30.49
CA TYR A 424 1.48 5.10 31.14
C TYR A 424 1.88 5.85 32.40
N ASN A 425 2.95 5.41 33.08
CA ASN A 425 3.43 6.00 34.34
C ASN A 425 4.61 6.97 34.19
N LEU A 426 5.19 7.09 32.98
CA LEU A 426 6.24 8.06 32.70
C LEU A 426 5.67 9.47 32.81
N LYS A 427 6.25 10.30 33.70
CA LYS A 427 5.78 11.66 33.98
C LYS A 427 6.60 12.73 33.28
N SER A 428 7.91 12.53 33.18
CA SER A 428 8.84 13.45 32.56
C SER A 428 9.86 12.68 31.72
N VAL A 429 10.41 13.35 30.72
CA VAL A 429 11.59 12.91 29.96
C VAL A 429 12.63 14.01 30.15
N GLY A 430 13.66 13.73 30.95
CA GLY A 430 14.71 14.67 31.31
C GLY A 430 16.11 14.23 30.84
N ASP A 431 17.14 14.72 31.53
CA ASP A 431 18.55 14.48 31.21
C ASP A 431 18.94 13.00 31.14
N GLU A 432 18.25 12.13 31.89
CA GLU A 432 18.48 10.69 31.90
C GLU A 432 18.34 10.05 30.52
N PHE A 433 17.46 10.61 29.67
CA PHE A 433 17.18 10.11 28.32
C PHE A 433 18.33 10.42 27.34
N TYR A 434 19.00 11.55 27.53
CA TYR A 434 20.10 11.99 26.68
C TYR A 434 21.42 11.34 27.09
N GLY A 435 21.57 11.03 28.38
CA GLY A 435 22.81 10.54 28.98
C GLY A 435 23.81 11.66 29.23
N SER A 436 24.93 11.32 29.88
CA SER A 436 25.99 12.30 30.10
C SER A 436 26.57 12.77 28.75
N PRO A 437 26.82 14.09 28.59
CA PRO A 437 27.49 14.61 27.41
C PRO A 437 28.86 13.95 27.31
N THR A 438 28.99 13.00 26.39
CA THR A 438 30.27 12.34 26.14
C THR A 438 31.19 13.34 25.43
N THR A 439 32.50 13.16 25.56
CA THR A 439 33.51 13.96 24.84
C THR A 439 33.43 13.83 23.31
N LYS A 440 32.49 13.04 22.76
CA LYS A 440 32.40 12.63 21.36
C LYS A 440 31.27 13.25 20.54
N GLY A 441 30.26 13.91 21.13
CA GLY A 441 29.20 14.52 20.32
C GLY A 441 27.93 14.91 21.07
N ASN A 442 27.00 15.50 20.33
CA ASN A 442 25.66 15.82 20.83
C ASN A 442 24.81 14.53 20.97
N PRO A 443 23.92 14.43 21.96
CA PRO A 443 22.98 13.32 22.07
C PRO A 443 22.12 13.14 20.81
N PHE A 444 21.82 11.88 20.48
CA PHE A 444 20.99 11.50 19.32
C PHE A 444 21.50 12.02 17.97
N GLN A 445 22.81 11.90 17.72
CA GLN A 445 23.47 12.46 16.52
C GLN A 445 22.86 11.97 15.19
N SER A 446 22.50 10.68 15.10
CA SER A 446 21.98 10.06 13.87
C SER A 446 20.46 9.85 13.86
N LEU A 447 19.75 10.31 14.89
CA LEU A 447 18.31 10.03 15.01
C LEU A 447 17.53 10.82 13.97
N GLU A 448 16.85 10.12 13.06
CA GLU A 448 16.07 10.69 11.96
C GLU A 448 14.57 10.70 12.25
N SER A 449 14.07 9.69 12.98
CA SER A 449 12.65 9.51 13.28
C SER A 449 12.43 9.18 14.76
N LEU A 450 11.61 10.00 15.43
CA LEU A 450 11.24 9.86 16.83
C LEU A 450 9.72 9.81 16.97
N THR A 451 9.19 8.73 17.55
CA THR A 451 7.76 8.54 17.78
C THR A 451 7.46 8.28 19.25
N PHE A 452 6.57 9.10 19.81
CA PHE A 452 5.93 8.86 21.10
C PHE A 452 4.44 8.61 20.90
N GLU A 453 3.92 7.47 21.37
CA GLU A 453 2.50 7.15 21.27
C GLU A 453 1.92 6.65 22.61
N ARG A 454 0.71 7.10 22.97
CA ARG A 454 -0.03 6.63 24.17
C ARG A 454 0.73 6.84 25.49
N MET A 455 1.39 7.99 25.66
CA MET A 455 2.10 8.38 26.89
C MET A 455 1.14 9.15 27.81
N LEU A 456 0.38 8.43 28.66
CA LEU A 456 -0.82 8.99 29.31
C LEU A 456 -0.52 10.03 30.41
N GLN A 457 0.51 9.80 31.23
CA GLN A 457 0.89 10.69 32.34
C GLN A 457 2.08 11.61 32.03
N TRP A 458 2.62 11.55 30.81
CA TRP A 458 3.78 12.35 30.42
C TRP A 458 3.40 13.82 30.31
N ARG A 459 4.06 14.67 31.11
CA ARG A 459 3.79 16.11 31.25
C ARG A 459 4.91 16.94 30.65
N GLU A 460 6.15 16.63 31.01
CA GLU A 460 7.30 17.49 30.76
C GLU A 460 8.33 16.78 29.87
N TRP A 461 8.80 17.50 28.85
CA TRP A 461 9.95 17.11 28.05
C TRP A 461 11.01 18.21 28.14
N GLU A 462 12.05 17.96 28.93
CA GLU A 462 13.16 18.89 29.16
C GLU A 462 14.30 18.60 28.16
N SER A 463 14.96 19.65 27.66
CA SER A 463 16.10 19.53 26.74
C SER A 463 17.00 20.77 26.80
N GLU A 464 18.30 20.58 27.01
CA GLU A 464 19.29 21.68 27.09
C GLU A 464 19.77 22.23 25.72
N GLY A 465 18.94 22.13 24.68
CA GLY A 465 19.11 22.92 23.45
C GLY A 465 20.25 22.50 22.52
N ARG A 466 20.71 21.24 22.56
CA ARG A 466 21.65 20.66 21.58
C ARG A 466 21.36 19.20 21.18
N ALA A 467 20.26 18.64 21.63
CA ALA A 467 19.87 17.28 21.28
C ALA A 467 19.26 17.24 19.87
N PHE A 468 19.35 16.08 19.19
CA PHE A 468 18.66 15.81 17.91
C PHE A 468 19.11 16.63 16.67
N PRO A 469 20.41 16.71 16.35
CA PRO A 469 20.88 17.47 15.20
C PRO A 469 20.33 16.96 13.84
N SER A 470 19.97 15.68 13.74
CA SER A 470 19.54 15.03 12.49
C SER A 470 18.05 14.65 12.45
N LEU A 471 17.26 15.06 13.45
CA LEU A 471 15.86 14.62 13.55
C LEU A 471 15.01 15.26 12.46
N ARG A 472 14.41 14.42 11.62
CA ARG A 472 13.59 14.83 10.46
C ARG A 472 12.11 14.63 10.70
N VAL A 473 11.73 13.59 11.43
CA VAL A 473 10.33 13.22 11.68
C VAL A 473 10.08 13.11 13.17
N LEU A 474 9.11 13.88 13.67
CA LEU A 474 8.63 13.80 15.05
C LEU A 474 7.13 13.51 15.06
N CYS A 475 6.75 12.35 15.62
CA CYS A 475 5.37 11.93 15.77
C CYS A 475 5.01 11.81 17.26
N ILE A 476 4.01 12.56 17.72
CA ILE A 476 3.49 12.51 19.09
C ILE A 476 2.00 12.26 19.05
N ARG A 477 1.56 11.08 19.49
CA ARG A 477 0.16 10.63 19.39
C ARG A 477 -0.40 10.19 20.74
N LYS A 478 -1.63 10.60 21.06
CA LYS A 478 -2.36 10.15 22.26
C LYS A 478 -1.57 10.41 23.56
N CYS A 479 -0.94 11.57 23.68
CA CYS A 479 -0.20 12.03 24.87
C CYS A 479 -0.97 13.19 25.55
N PRO A 480 -2.06 12.91 26.29
CA PRO A 480 -3.01 13.92 26.74
C PRO A 480 -2.52 14.82 27.88
N SER A 481 -1.44 14.45 28.57
CA SER A 481 -0.91 15.23 29.70
C SER A 481 0.26 16.13 29.32
N LEU A 482 0.76 16.02 28.08
CA LEU A 482 1.99 16.69 27.63
C LEU A 482 1.74 18.18 27.49
N THR A 483 2.56 18.99 28.17
CA THR A 483 2.46 20.46 28.17
C THR A 483 3.64 21.13 27.49
N THR A 484 4.83 20.54 27.53
CA THR A 484 6.07 21.11 26.97
C THR A 484 6.70 20.22 25.90
N LEU A 485 7.46 20.85 25.00
CA LEU A 485 8.25 20.23 23.93
C LEU A 485 9.67 20.82 23.95
N PRO A 486 10.68 20.10 23.43
CA PRO A 486 12.05 20.59 23.37
C PRO A 486 12.16 21.84 22.50
N SER A 487 13.00 22.79 22.92
CA SER A 487 13.07 24.13 22.34
C SER A 487 13.82 24.21 21.01
N ASP A 488 14.74 23.28 20.72
CA ASP A 488 15.59 23.29 19.52
C ASP A 488 15.50 21.96 18.77
N LEU A 489 15.11 22.01 17.49
CA LEU A 489 14.97 20.87 16.57
C LEU A 489 15.34 21.33 15.14
N PRO A 490 16.63 21.52 14.84
CA PRO A 490 17.08 22.28 13.68
C PRO A 490 16.73 21.62 12.33
N SER A 491 16.74 20.28 12.27
CA SER A 491 16.57 19.51 11.03
C SER A 491 15.16 18.99 10.79
N LEU A 492 14.18 19.42 11.60
CA LEU A 492 12.82 18.86 11.58
C LEU A 492 12.10 19.20 10.27
N VAL A 493 11.60 18.17 9.58
CA VAL A 493 10.90 18.31 8.28
C VAL A 493 9.41 17.99 8.41
N GLU A 494 9.08 16.94 9.17
CA GLU A 494 7.71 16.50 9.39
C GLU A 494 7.37 16.45 10.88
N LEU A 495 6.25 17.07 11.23
CA LEU A 495 5.69 17.05 12.58
C LEU A 495 4.27 16.51 12.56
N GLU A 496 4.02 15.50 13.39
CA GLU A 496 2.67 14.98 13.64
C GLU A 496 2.34 15.07 15.13
N ILE A 497 1.27 15.79 15.47
CA ILE A 497 0.75 15.89 16.83
C ILE A 497 -0.73 15.51 16.81
N ALA A 498 -1.09 14.40 17.43
CA ALA A 498 -2.46 13.89 17.48
C ALA A 498 -2.87 13.53 18.91
N LYS A 499 -4.11 13.80 19.33
CA LYS A 499 -4.67 13.44 20.66
C LYS A 499 -3.80 13.89 21.85
N CYS A 500 -3.38 15.16 21.88
CA CYS A 500 -2.47 15.79 22.86
C CYS A 500 -3.02 17.16 23.32
N LYS A 501 -2.77 17.56 24.58
CA LYS A 501 -3.26 18.84 25.16
C LYS A 501 -2.20 19.96 25.15
N LEU A 502 -1.36 19.99 24.12
CA LEU A 502 -0.30 20.99 24.00
C LEU A 502 -0.90 22.40 23.89
N VAL A 503 -0.28 23.35 24.61
CA VAL A 503 -0.75 24.75 24.68
C VAL A 503 -0.07 25.62 23.63
N ALA A 504 1.19 25.40 23.32
CA ALA A 504 1.92 26.13 22.28
C ALA A 504 3.11 25.29 21.78
N LEU A 505 3.57 25.58 20.56
CA LEU A 505 4.85 25.08 20.08
C LEU A 505 6.00 25.95 20.64
N PRO A 506 7.17 25.36 20.96
CA PRO A 506 8.33 26.12 21.44
C PRO A 506 8.80 27.15 20.41
N SER A 507 9.23 28.32 20.88
CA SER A 507 9.64 29.43 20.03
C SER A 507 11.02 29.27 19.38
N GLY A 508 11.80 28.27 19.80
CA GLY A 508 13.16 28.03 19.29
C GLY A 508 13.22 27.14 18.05
N TRP A 509 12.09 26.60 17.58
CA TRP A 509 12.08 25.77 16.37
C TRP A 509 12.43 26.63 15.16
N SER A 510 13.49 26.26 14.43
CA SER A 510 13.86 26.93 13.19
C SER A 510 12.75 26.72 12.17
N PRO A 511 11.97 27.75 11.81
CA PRO A 511 10.78 27.52 11.01
C PRO A 511 11.14 27.03 9.60
N ALA A 512 12.26 27.48 9.04
CA ALA A 512 12.66 27.23 7.65
C ALA A 512 12.75 25.74 7.23
N THR A 513 12.86 24.78 8.17
CA THR A 513 13.04 23.36 7.85
C THR A 513 11.73 22.55 7.80
N ILE A 514 10.70 22.97 8.53
CA ILE A 514 9.45 22.20 8.65
C ILE A 514 8.61 22.37 7.39
N LYS A 515 8.44 21.29 6.62
CA LYS A 515 7.67 21.29 5.38
C LYS A 515 6.24 20.80 5.56
N LYS A 516 6.01 19.91 6.53
CA LYS A 516 4.73 19.23 6.72
C LYS A 516 4.34 19.18 8.18
N ILE A 517 3.12 19.63 8.46
CA ILE A 517 2.55 19.67 9.81
C ILE A 517 1.22 18.95 9.79
N MET A 518 1.05 17.97 10.68
CA MET A 518 -0.18 17.19 10.85
C MET A 518 -0.68 17.36 12.28
N LEU A 519 -1.86 17.95 12.44
CA LEU A 519 -2.46 18.29 13.72
C LEU A 519 -3.83 17.60 13.85
N ALA A 520 -3.99 16.64 14.76
CA ALA A 520 -5.24 15.89 14.90
C ALA A 520 -5.81 15.96 16.34
N ASN A 521 -6.55 17.04 16.69
CA ASN A 521 -6.82 17.40 18.09
C ASN A 521 -7.83 18.53 18.36
N ASP A 522 -8.39 18.52 19.58
CA ASP A 522 -9.05 19.66 20.23
C ASP A 522 -8.02 20.65 20.79
N PHE A 523 -7.46 21.47 19.91
CA PHE A 523 -6.66 22.61 20.32
C PHE A 523 -7.61 23.71 20.80
N HIS A 524 -7.45 24.14 22.06
CA HIS A 524 -8.18 25.28 22.60
C HIS A 524 -7.32 26.55 22.70
N LYS A 525 -6.00 26.42 22.52
CA LYS A 525 -5.02 27.51 22.75
C LYS A 525 -3.74 27.42 21.91
N LEU A 526 -3.65 26.51 20.93
CA LEU A 526 -2.40 26.23 20.23
C LEU A 526 -2.03 27.39 19.28
N GLN A 527 -1.28 28.35 19.79
CA GLN A 527 -0.84 29.53 19.05
C GLN A 527 0.20 29.12 18.00
N LEU A 528 -0.22 29.07 16.74
CA LEU A 528 0.64 28.76 15.60
C LEU A 528 1.24 30.03 14.97
N GLU A 529 1.12 31.18 15.62
CA GLU A 529 1.65 32.50 15.19
C GLU A 529 3.17 32.51 14.94
N LYS A 530 3.89 31.45 15.34
CA LYS A 530 5.34 31.26 15.10
C LYS A 530 5.64 30.14 14.09
N LEU A 531 4.63 29.55 13.46
CA LEU A 531 4.84 28.58 12.39
C LEU A 531 5.49 29.24 11.18
N SER A 532 6.30 28.44 10.50
CA SER A 532 7.20 28.86 9.45
C SER A 532 6.58 29.54 8.26
N SER A 533 7.25 30.60 7.82
CA SER A 533 7.09 31.20 6.51
C SER A 533 7.38 30.24 5.35
N ASP A 534 8.01 29.07 5.57
CA ASP A 534 8.42 28.08 4.55
C ASP A 534 7.62 26.75 4.58
N SER A 535 6.60 26.63 5.44
CA SER A 535 5.75 25.43 5.48
C SER A 535 5.06 25.19 4.14
N GLN A 536 5.17 23.98 3.58
CA GLN A 536 4.57 23.65 2.27
C GLN A 536 3.22 22.94 2.39
N SER A 537 3.03 22.14 3.44
CA SER A 537 1.84 21.32 3.65
C SER A 537 1.34 21.41 5.09
N LEU A 538 0.04 21.66 5.25
CA LEU A 538 -0.64 21.65 6.54
C LEU A 538 -1.84 20.71 6.49
N THR A 539 -1.93 19.80 7.45
CA THR A 539 -3.07 18.89 7.63
C THR A 539 -3.64 19.08 9.02
N VAL A 540 -4.94 19.35 9.11
CA VAL A 540 -5.67 19.56 10.36
C VAL A 540 -6.88 18.64 10.41
N ASP A 541 -6.97 17.79 11.43
CA ASP A 541 -8.04 16.80 11.60
C ASP A 541 -8.71 16.92 12.98
N SER A 542 -10.04 16.80 13.03
CA SER A 542 -10.79 16.66 14.29
C SER A 542 -10.54 17.78 15.32
N CYS A 543 -10.43 19.04 14.89
CA CYS A 543 -10.50 20.18 15.81
C CYS A 543 -11.96 20.52 16.11
N HIS A 544 -12.40 20.56 17.37
CA HIS A 544 -13.79 20.91 17.72
C HIS A 544 -13.98 22.33 18.29
N ALA A 545 -12.90 23.09 18.47
CA ALA A 545 -12.96 24.46 18.99
C ALA A 545 -13.28 25.47 17.86
N PHE A 546 -14.54 25.93 17.82
CA PHE A 546 -15.08 26.77 16.73
C PHE A 546 -14.42 28.15 16.61
N ASP A 547 -14.41 28.94 17.68
CA ASP A 547 -13.84 30.31 17.64
C ASP A 547 -12.33 30.26 17.39
N PHE A 548 -11.68 29.27 17.99
CA PHE A 548 -10.27 29.03 17.88
C PHE A 548 -9.83 28.74 16.43
N ILE A 549 -10.54 27.87 15.70
CA ILE A 549 -10.09 27.50 14.35
C ILE A 549 -10.23 28.63 13.32
N HIS A 550 -11.21 29.53 13.47
CA HIS A 550 -11.33 30.70 12.60
C HIS A 550 -10.17 31.68 12.82
N GLN A 551 -9.89 32.02 14.08
CA GLN A 551 -8.77 32.90 14.43
C GLN A 551 -7.42 32.30 13.99
N GLU A 552 -7.24 30.99 14.16
CA GLU A 552 -6.00 30.32 13.75
C GLU A 552 -5.84 30.24 12.23
N ILE A 553 -6.92 29.98 11.45
CA ILE A 553 -6.83 29.98 9.99
C ILE A 553 -6.43 31.36 9.45
N GLU A 554 -6.94 32.45 10.05
CA GLU A 554 -6.50 33.80 9.72
C GLU A 554 -5.03 34.01 10.07
N ASN A 555 -4.61 33.62 11.28
CA ASN A 555 -3.22 33.65 11.71
C ASN A 555 -2.29 32.86 10.77
N TRP A 556 -2.71 31.67 10.29
CA TRP A 556 -1.94 30.88 9.32
C TRP A 556 -1.83 31.57 7.98
N GLY A 557 -2.89 32.24 7.54
CA GLY A 557 -2.89 33.06 6.34
C GLY A 557 -1.84 34.17 6.42
N TYR A 558 -1.71 34.83 7.57
CA TYR A 558 -0.70 35.87 7.79
C TYR A 558 0.72 35.33 7.99
N ALA A 559 0.87 34.21 8.71
CA ALA A 559 2.18 33.66 9.08
C ALA A 559 2.81 32.78 7.98
N CYS A 560 2.00 31.97 7.29
CA CYS A 560 2.46 30.86 6.44
C CYS A 560 2.20 31.12 4.95
N THR A 561 2.76 32.21 4.42
CA THR A 561 2.50 32.67 3.04
C THR A 561 3.03 31.75 1.93
N THR A 562 3.82 30.71 2.25
CA THR A 562 4.34 29.73 1.27
C THR A 562 3.54 28.43 1.19
N LEU A 563 2.48 28.25 1.99
CA LEU A 563 1.67 27.04 1.99
C LEU A 563 1.17 26.71 0.58
N GLN A 564 1.49 25.50 0.11
CA GLN A 564 1.08 24.98 -1.19
C GLN A 564 -0.06 23.98 -1.07
N LYS A 565 -0.14 23.26 0.06
CA LYS A 565 -1.16 22.26 0.33
C LYS A 565 -1.80 22.46 1.71
N ILE A 566 -3.13 22.49 1.75
CA ILE A 566 -3.90 22.50 2.99
C ILE A 566 -4.95 21.38 2.93
N ASP A 567 -5.01 20.57 3.98
CA ASP A 567 -6.01 19.53 4.18
C ASP A 567 -6.71 19.74 5.53
N ILE A 568 -8.02 19.92 5.53
CA ILE A 568 -8.82 20.14 6.74
C ILE A 568 -9.93 19.10 6.82
N THR A 569 -9.92 18.28 7.88
CA THR A 569 -10.88 17.20 8.05
C THR A 569 -11.62 17.30 9.39
N ARG A 570 -12.94 17.06 9.39
CA ARG A 570 -13.78 16.98 10.61
C ARG A 570 -13.74 18.22 11.54
N CYS A 571 -13.48 19.41 11.00
CA CYS A 571 -13.44 20.66 11.75
C CYS A 571 -14.76 21.46 11.62
N PRO A 572 -15.22 22.21 12.65
CA PRO A 572 -16.47 22.96 12.63
C PRO A 572 -16.31 24.30 11.89
N LEU A 573 -15.65 24.33 10.74
CA LEU A 573 -15.42 25.56 9.98
C LEU A 573 -16.72 26.06 9.35
N GLU A 574 -16.99 27.38 9.36
CA GLU A 574 -18.10 27.98 8.58
C GLU A 574 -17.64 28.58 7.25
N PHE A 575 -16.46 29.21 7.24
CA PHE A 575 -15.87 29.90 6.10
C PHE A 575 -14.37 29.60 6.04
N PHE A 576 -13.79 29.49 4.84
CA PHE A 576 -12.34 29.38 4.67
C PHE A 576 -11.81 30.59 3.89
N PRO A 577 -10.97 31.47 4.47
CA PRO A 577 -10.48 32.68 3.81
C PRO A 577 -9.39 32.40 2.77
N LEU A 578 -9.79 31.95 1.57
CA LEU A 578 -8.88 31.64 0.45
C LEU A 578 -7.94 32.81 0.07
N ASN A 579 -8.38 34.04 0.29
CA ASN A 579 -7.64 35.26 -0.01
C ASN A 579 -6.36 35.41 0.83
N LEU A 580 -6.29 34.78 1.99
CA LEU A 580 -5.10 34.86 2.86
C LEU A 580 -3.99 33.89 2.44
N PHE A 581 -4.20 33.00 1.47
CA PHE A 581 -3.22 31.99 1.04
C PHE A 581 -2.78 32.18 -0.42
N PRO A 582 -1.85 33.11 -0.70
CA PRO A 582 -1.53 33.53 -2.07
C PRO A 582 -0.72 32.52 -2.91
N ARG A 583 -0.14 31.49 -2.28
CA ARG A 583 0.66 30.42 -2.94
C ARG A 583 0.00 29.04 -2.91
N LEU A 584 -1.23 28.96 -2.41
CA LEU A 584 -1.95 27.70 -2.27
C LEU A 584 -2.21 27.08 -3.63
N LYS A 585 -1.81 25.82 -3.81
CA LYS A 585 -2.03 25.03 -5.03
C LYS A 585 -3.08 23.94 -4.84
N GLN A 586 -3.15 23.36 -3.65
CA GLN A 586 -4.05 22.26 -3.31
C GLN A 586 -4.80 22.56 -2.02
N LEU A 587 -6.13 22.48 -2.08
CA LEU A 587 -7.01 22.57 -0.90
C LEU A 587 -7.94 21.36 -0.86
N GLU A 588 -7.89 20.62 0.23
CA GLU A 588 -8.83 19.54 0.53
C GLU A 588 -9.58 19.84 1.83
N ILE A 589 -10.92 19.78 1.80
CA ILE A 589 -11.75 19.91 2.99
C ILE A 589 -12.73 18.75 3.03
N SER A 590 -12.68 17.95 4.10
CA SER A 590 -13.53 16.78 4.26
C SER A 590 -14.29 16.76 5.59
N ARG A 591 -15.55 16.31 5.56
CA ARG A 591 -16.41 16.11 6.75
C ARG A 591 -16.57 17.37 7.64
N CYS A 592 -16.37 18.57 7.09
CA CYS A 592 -16.61 19.85 7.76
C CYS A 592 -18.09 20.24 7.63
N ARG A 593 -18.94 19.72 8.53
CA ARG A 593 -20.40 19.83 8.44
C ARG A 593 -20.97 21.24 8.58
N LYS A 594 -20.18 22.20 9.11
CA LYS A 594 -20.60 23.60 9.26
C LYS A 594 -20.22 24.48 8.07
N LEU A 595 -19.40 23.98 7.14
CA LEU A 595 -18.83 24.80 6.07
C LEU A 595 -19.95 25.26 5.13
N LYS A 596 -20.10 26.58 4.97
CA LYS A 596 -21.11 27.21 4.11
C LYS A 596 -20.48 27.70 2.80
N SER A 597 -19.31 28.33 2.88
CA SER A 597 -18.64 29.00 1.74
C SER A 597 -17.11 28.99 1.90
N LEU A 598 -16.38 29.17 0.79
CA LEU A 598 -14.92 29.40 0.75
C LEU A 598 -14.55 30.89 0.54
N CYS A 599 -15.54 31.77 0.55
CA CYS A 599 -15.38 33.22 0.57
C CYS A 599 -16.18 33.76 1.77
N GLY A 600 -15.61 34.72 2.52
CA GLY A 600 -16.24 35.29 3.72
C GLY A 600 -17.63 35.90 3.45
N PRO A 601 -18.45 36.10 4.50
CA PRO A 601 -19.76 36.73 4.35
C PRO A 601 -19.64 38.14 3.77
N GLU A 602 -20.58 38.51 2.91
CA GLU A 602 -20.73 39.88 2.43
C GLU A 602 -20.97 40.79 3.65
N GLU A 603 -19.99 41.60 4.05
CA GLU A 603 -20.32 42.77 4.86
C GLU A 603 -21.09 43.74 3.95
N PRO A 604 -22.33 44.13 4.30
CA PRO A 604 -22.99 45.21 3.61
C PRO A 604 -22.18 46.48 3.87
N LEU A 605 -21.38 46.87 2.88
CA LEU A 605 -20.69 48.16 2.84
C LEU A 605 -21.73 49.26 3.02
N GLY A 606 -21.75 49.85 4.20
CA GLY A 606 -22.47 51.09 4.47
C GLY A 606 -22.03 52.16 3.47
N ASP A 607 -23.02 52.90 2.98
CA ASP A 607 -22.91 54.00 2.02
C ASP A 607 -21.66 54.87 2.21
N SER A 608 -20.60 54.59 1.47
CA SER A 608 -19.65 55.62 1.03
C SER A 608 -18.86 55.12 -0.18
N MET A 609 -18.89 55.90 -1.25
CA MET A 609 -18.17 55.64 -2.50
C MET A 609 -16.66 55.52 -2.25
N SER A 610 -16.13 54.29 -2.31
CA SER A 610 -14.75 54.05 -2.76
C SER A 610 -14.59 52.62 -3.30
N THR A 611 -14.24 52.53 -4.58
CA THR A 611 -13.55 51.43 -5.28
C THR A 611 -14.01 49.98 -5.06
N LYS A 612 -14.70 49.44 -6.07
CA LYS A 612 -14.89 48.02 -6.43
C LYS A 612 -13.86 47.06 -5.77
N SER A 613 -14.23 46.36 -4.69
CA SER A 613 -13.52 45.17 -4.24
C SER A 613 -13.96 43.97 -5.08
N SER A 614 -13.31 43.81 -6.23
CA SER A 614 -13.40 42.58 -7.03
C SER A 614 -13.02 41.38 -6.15
N TYR A 615 -13.97 40.48 -5.89
CA TYR A 615 -13.83 39.22 -5.16
C TYR A 615 -12.46 38.56 -5.38
N SER A 616 -11.56 38.71 -4.41
CA SER A 616 -10.19 38.20 -4.45
C SER A 616 -10.17 36.70 -4.16
N GLY A 617 -10.30 35.87 -5.19
CA GLY A 617 -10.02 34.44 -5.07
C GLY A 617 -8.51 34.15 -5.03
N CYS A 618 -8.13 32.89 -4.79
CA CYS A 618 -6.74 32.45 -4.80
C CYS A 618 -6.29 32.18 -6.26
N PRO A 619 -5.41 33.01 -6.86
CA PRO A 619 -5.04 32.88 -8.27
C PRO A 619 -4.13 31.69 -8.56
N THR A 620 -3.55 31.05 -7.54
CA THR A 620 -2.60 29.93 -7.69
C THR A 620 -3.24 28.54 -7.49
N LEU A 621 -4.49 28.47 -7.03
CA LEU A 621 -5.13 27.19 -6.68
C LEU A 621 -5.33 26.33 -7.93
N GLU A 622 -4.69 25.16 -7.97
CA GLU A 622 -4.72 24.21 -9.09
C GLU A 622 -5.72 23.06 -8.82
N THR A 623 -5.87 22.63 -7.55
CA THR A 623 -6.76 21.53 -7.15
C THR A 623 -7.59 21.90 -5.93
N LEU A 624 -8.91 21.69 -6.03
CA LEU A 624 -9.87 21.85 -4.94
C LEU A 624 -10.70 20.58 -4.77
N ALA A 625 -10.67 20.00 -3.57
CA ALA A 625 -11.45 18.83 -3.20
C ALA A 625 -12.33 19.12 -1.97
N LEU A 626 -13.64 18.94 -2.10
CA LEU A 626 -14.60 19.05 -1.01
C LEU A 626 -15.34 17.72 -0.84
N SER A 627 -15.39 17.18 0.37
CA SER A 627 -16.13 15.93 0.62
C SER A 627 -16.96 15.96 1.91
N HIS A 628 -18.18 15.44 1.87
CA HIS A 628 -19.07 15.32 3.03
C HIS A 628 -19.28 16.64 3.82
N CYS A 629 -19.32 17.78 3.13
CA CYS A 629 -19.62 19.09 3.72
C CYS A 629 -21.11 19.42 3.51
N SER A 630 -21.94 19.04 4.47
CA SER A 630 -23.41 19.04 4.31
C SER A 630 -24.06 20.42 4.24
N LYS A 631 -23.46 21.46 4.82
CA LYS A 631 -23.95 22.85 4.75
C LYS A 631 -23.38 23.67 3.59
N PHE A 632 -22.55 23.08 2.75
CA PHE A 632 -21.86 23.81 1.68
C PHE A 632 -22.85 24.19 0.58
N GLU A 633 -23.03 25.48 0.34
CA GLU A 633 -24.10 26.00 -0.53
C GLU A 633 -23.60 26.40 -1.92
N SER A 634 -22.42 27.02 -2.03
CA SER A 634 -21.92 27.54 -3.32
C SER A 634 -20.44 27.94 -3.28
N LEU A 635 -19.84 28.07 -4.48
CA LEU A 635 -18.42 28.41 -4.71
C LEU A 635 -18.23 29.83 -5.30
N PHE A 636 -18.68 30.92 -4.66
CA PHE A 636 -18.71 32.26 -5.29
C PHE A 636 -17.38 32.87 -5.79
N CYS A 637 -16.23 32.30 -5.39
CA CYS A 637 -14.88 32.82 -5.66
C CYS A 637 -14.42 32.57 -7.11
N SER A 638 -13.68 33.53 -7.70
CA SER A 638 -12.97 33.35 -8.99
C SER A 638 -11.66 32.59 -8.78
N LEU A 639 -11.43 31.48 -9.49
CA LEU A 639 -10.23 30.65 -9.35
C LEU A 639 -9.58 30.44 -10.73
N PRO A 640 -8.78 31.41 -11.21
CA PRO A 640 -8.31 31.44 -12.60
C PRO A 640 -7.34 30.30 -12.97
N SER A 641 -6.62 29.73 -11.99
CA SER A 641 -5.65 28.64 -12.21
C SER A 641 -6.18 27.24 -11.91
N LEU A 642 -7.44 27.10 -11.50
CA LEU A 642 -8.00 25.82 -11.10
C LEU A 642 -8.02 24.84 -12.27
N GLU A 643 -7.37 23.69 -12.12
CA GLU A 643 -7.34 22.60 -13.11
C GLU A 643 -8.24 21.44 -12.71
N ASN A 644 -8.34 21.14 -11.41
CA ASN A 644 -9.08 19.99 -10.88
C ASN A 644 -10.06 20.41 -9.78
N LEU A 645 -11.36 20.14 -9.99
CA LEU A 645 -12.41 20.36 -9.01
C LEU A 645 -13.14 19.05 -8.71
N LYS A 646 -13.09 18.60 -7.45
CA LYS A 646 -13.81 17.41 -6.97
C LYS A 646 -14.72 17.77 -5.81
N ILE A 647 -16.02 17.49 -5.92
CA ILE A 647 -16.99 17.69 -4.85
C ILE A 647 -17.77 16.38 -4.63
N VAL A 648 -17.78 15.88 -3.40
CA VAL A 648 -18.41 14.59 -3.04
C VAL A 648 -19.35 14.76 -1.86
N ALA A 649 -20.59 14.31 -1.97
CA ALA A 649 -21.56 14.30 -0.87
C ALA A 649 -21.77 15.68 -0.19
N CYS A 650 -21.84 16.75 -0.98
CA CYS A 650 -22.21 18.10 -0.54
C CYS A 650 -23.69 18.35 -0.89
N GLU A 651 -24.58 17.98 0.04
CA GLU A 651 -26.02 17.92 -0.22
C GLU A 651 -26.68 19.26 -0.52
N LYS A 652 -26.19 20.36 0.04
CA LYS A 652 -26.75 21.71 -0.17
C LYS A 652 -26.25 22.44 -1.42
N LEU A 653 -25.26 21.88 -2.13
CA LEU A 653 -24.70 22.53 -3.31
C LEU A 653 -25.75 22.55 -4.43
N GLN A 654 -26.20 23.75 -4.82
CA GLN A 654 -27.21 23.91 -5.88
C GLN A 654 -26.60 24.18 -7.25
N SER A 655 -25.55 25.01 -7.31
CA SER A 655 -24.91 25.39 -8.58
C SER A 655 -23.44 25.77 -8.40
N LEU A 656 -22.68 25.72 -9.51
CA LEU A 656 -21.36 26.36 -9.61
C LEU A 656 -21.54 27.75 -10.25
N PRO A 657 -20.87 28.81 -9.78
CA PRO A 657 -21.20 30.17 -10.19
C PRO A 657 -20.77 30.45 -11.62
N GLY A 658 -21.77 30.60 -12.49
CA GLY A 658 -21.70 31.20 -13.81
C GLY A 658 -22.90 32.11 -13.96
N MET A 659 -22.65 33.38 -14.22
CA MET A 659 -23.66 34.46 -14.31
C MET A 659 -24.40 34.73 -13.00
N GLY A 660 -24.46 36.01 -12.62
CA GLY A 660 -25.26 36.44 -11.49
C GLY A 660 -26.74 36.24 -11.81
N PHE A 661 -27.32 35.17 -11.31
CA PHE A 661 -28.73 35.16 -10.98
C PHE A 661 -28.82 35.40 -9.48
N SER A 662 -28.87 36.67 -9.08
CA SER A 662 -29.67 36.96 -7.90
C SER A 662 -31.10 36.61 -8.29
N THR A 663 -31.73 35.73 -7.53
CA THR A 663 -33.11 35.27 -7.74
C THR A 663 -34.14 36.36 -7.41
N SER A 664 -33.83 37.65 -7.62
CA SER A 664 -34.65 38.77 -7.13
C SER A 664 -34.60 40.07 -7.93
N LEU A 665 -34.14 40.09 -9.18
CA LEU A 665 -34.28 41.29 -10.02
C LEU A 665 -35.13 40.99 -11.26
N GLU A 666 -36.30 41.63 -11.31
CA GLU A 666 -37.19 41.71 -12.46
C GLU A 666 -36.42 42.14 -13.73
N PRO A 667 -36.81 41.66 -14.92
CA PRO A 667 -36.14 42.02 -16.16
C PRO A 667 -36.42 43.49 -16.49
N LEU A 668 -35.52 44.39 -16.10
CA LEU A 668 -35.53 45.76 -16.58
C LEU A 668 -35.19 45.76 -18.07
N ALA A 669 -36.23 45.96 -18.87
CA ALA A 669 -36.12 46.25 -20.29
C ALA A 669 -35.22 47.48 -20.51
N GLY A 670 -34.25 47.35 -21.41
CA GLY A 670 -33.51 48.47 -21.97
C GLY A 670 -32.19 48.80 -21.28
N ASN A 671 -31.13 48.06 -21.59
CA ASN A 671 -29.88 48.69 -22.05
C ASN A 671 -28.92 47.66 -22.66
N SER A 672 -28.68 47.86 -23.95
CA SER A 672 -27.64 47.23 -24.76
C SER A 672 -26.26 47.62 -24.25
N ASN A 673 -25.55 46.69 -23.58
CA ASN A 673 -24.09 46.52 -23.57
C ASN A 673 -23.66 45.53 -22.47
N TRP A 674 -23.80 44.23 -22.74
CA TRP A 674 -23.18 43.16 -21.94
C TRP A 674 -22.25 42.35 -22.84
N ASN A 675 -21.19 43.00 -23.33
CA ASN A 675 -20.12 42.32 -24.05
C ASN A 675 -18.94 42.04 -23.10
N SER A 676 -18.49 40.79 -23.08
CA SER A 676 -17.34 40.17 -22.36
C SER A 676 -17.59 39.58 -20.96
N GLU A 677 -18.24 38.41 -20.95
CA GLU A 677 -18.41 37.52 -19.79
C GLU A 677 -17.08 36.81 -19.43
N VAL A 678 -16.48 37.13 -18.29
CA VAL A 678 -15.20 36.50 -17.85
C VAL A 678 -15.48 35.14 -17.20
N CYS A 679 -15.02 34.05 -17.82
CA CYS A 679 -15.06 32.70 -17.26
C CYS A 679 -14.30 32.65 -15.91
N LYS A 680 -14.98 32.27 -14.82
CA LYS A 680 -14.37 32.19 -13.47
C LYS A 680 -13.33 31.06 -13.32
N TYR A 681 -13.36 30.05 -14.20
CA TYR A 681 -12.52 28.85 -14.15
C TYR A 681 -11.94 28.49 -15.54
N PRO A 682 -11.15 29.38 -16.16
CA PRO A 682 -10.73 29.24 -17.56
C PRO A 682 -9.78 28.07 -17.81
N LYS A 683 -9.05 27.60 -16.78
CA LYS A 683 -8.09 26.47 -16.87
C LYS A 683 -8.64 25.12 -16.40
N LEU A 684 -9.91 25.04 -15.99
CA LEU A 684 -10.47 23.81 -15.41
C LEU A 684 -10.47 22.68 -16.45
N LYS A 685 -9.77 21.57 -16.14
CA LYS A 685 -9.63 20.38 -16.99
C LYS A 685 -10.50 19.23 -16.50
N ILE A 686 -10.60 19.04 -15.19
CA ILE A 686 -11.33 17.93 -14.56
C ILE A 686 -12.37 18.49 -13.59
N LEU A 687 -13.64 18.13 -13.81
CA LEU A 687 -14.74 18.40 -12.90
C LEU A 687 -15.41 17.08 -12.51
N SER A 688 -15.43 16.78 -11.21
CA SER A 688 -16.07 15.59 -10.64
C SER A 688 -17.06 15.98 -9.55
N LEU A 689 -18.34 15.70 -9.75
CA LEU A 689 -19.42 15.91 -8.78
C LEU A 689 -20.02 14.55 -8.42
N GLU A 690 -19.94 14.12 -7.17
CA GLU A 690 -20.44 12.80 -6.74
C GLU A 690 -21.41 12.97 -5.56
N HIS A 691 -22.58 12.34 -5.62
CA HIS A 691 -23.61 12.34 -4.59
C HIS A 691 -24.06 13.74 -4.11
N CYS A 692 -24.06 14.74 -5.00
CA CYS A 692 -24.57 16.08 -4.71
C CYS A 692 -26.06 16.16 -5.09
N SER A 693 -26.94 15.82 -4.15
CA SER A 693 -28.37 15.57 -4.41
C SER A 693 -29.16 16.81 -4.86
N ASN A 694 -28.87 18.00 -4.30
CA ASN A 694 -29.53 19.25 -4.69
C ASN A 694 -28.88 19.96 -5.87
N PHE A 695 -27.88 19.37 -6.53
CA PHE A 695 -27.21 20.01 -7.65
C PHE A 695 -28.16 20.12 -8.85
N GLU A 696 -28.47 21.34 -9.27
CA GLU A 696 -29.50 21.64 -10.27
C GLU A 696 -28.90 21.95 -11.66
N SER A 697 -27.79 22.68 -11.73
CA SER A 697 -27.27 23.18 -13.02
C SER A 697 -25.82 23.65 -13.00
N LEU A 698 -25.20 23.59 -14.19
CA LEU A 698 -23.93 24.23 -14.53
C LEU A 698 -24.23 25.46 -15.41
N PHE A 699 -24.01 26.69 -14.92
CA PHE A 699 -24.26 27.91 -15.72
C PHE A 699 -23.00 28.50 -16.39
N CYS A 700 -21.84 27.84 -16.25
CA CYS A 700 -20.56 28.36 -16.73
C CYS A 700 -20.15 27.77 -18.08
N SER A 701 -19.64 28.63 -18.97
CA SER A 701 -18.75 28.18 -20.06
C SER A 701 -17.40 27.74 -19.45
N LEU A 702 -16.93 26.54 -19.80
CA LEU A 702 -15.66 25.97 -19.30
C LEU A 702 -14.77 25.59 -20.49
N PRO A 703 -13.99 26.54 -21.03
CA PRO A 703 -13.32 26.39 -22.32
C PRO A 703 -12.19 25.34 -22.32
N SER A 704 -11.64 25.02 -21.15
CA SER A 704 -10.53 24.06 -21.00
C SER A 704 -10.95 22.68 -20.51
N LEU A 705 -12.25 22.44 -20.27
CA LEU A 705 -12.73 21.21 -19.64
C LEU A 705 -12.49 20.00 -20.55
N VAL A 706 -11.85 18.96 -20.02
CA VAL A 706 -11.51 17.72 -20.73
C VAL A 706 -12.30 16.53 -20.18
N ASN A 707 -12.52 16.48 -18.87
CA ASN A 707 -13.23 15.40 -18.19
C ASN A 707 -14.32 15.97 -17.28
N LEU A 708 -15.55 15.53 -17.52
CA LEU A 708 -16.71 15.83 -16.68
C LEU A 708 -17.31 14.51 -16.16
N LYS A 709 -17.30 14.34 -14.84
CA LYS A 709 -17.94 13.21 -14.14
C LYS A 709 -19.01 13.72 -13.19
N ILE A 710 -20.24 13.25 -13.34
CA ILE A 710 -21.35 13.54 -12.42
C ILE A 710 -21.97 12.21 -11.99
N VAL A 711 -22.04 11.95 -10.69
CA VAL A 711 -22.59 10.73 -10.10
C VAL A 711 -23.64 11.11 -9.05
N GLY A 712 -24.85 10.54 -9.12
CA GLY A 712 -25.84 10.66 -8.05
C GLY A 712 -26.37 12.08 -7.81
N SER A 713 -26.45 12.91 -8.86
CA SER A 713 -27.08 14.24 -8.81
C SER A 713 -28.55 14.16 -9.23
N GLY A 714 -29.43 14.01 -8.24
CA GLY A 714 -30.85 13.75 -8.44
C GLY A 714 -31.65 14.90 -9.03
N LYS A 715 -31.22 16.16 -8.87
CA LYS A 715 -31.93 17.34 -9.41
C LYS A 715 -31.42 17.83 -10.77
N LEU A 716 -30.31 17.31 -11.26
CA LEU A 716 -29.72 17.78 -12.52
C LEU A 716 -30.63 17.39 -13.69
N GLN A 717 -31.20 18.39 -14.38
CA GLN A 717 -32.12 18.18 -15.50
C GLN A 717 -31.42 18.21 -16.86
N SER A 718 -30.47 19.13 -17.05
CA SER A 718 -29.75 19.29 -18.32
C SER A 718 -28.35 19.88 -18.12
N LEU A 719 -27.49 19.68 -19.11
CA LEU A 719 -26.25 20.46 -19.26
C LEU A 719 -26.54 21.69 -20.13
N PRO A 720 -25.94 22.85 -19.85
CA PRO A 720 -26.31 24.14 -20.46
C PRO A 720 -26.06 24.14 -21.97
N GLY A 721 -27.14 24.09 -22.77
CA GLY A 721 -27.13 24.20 -24.22
C GLY A 721 -26.96 25.62 -24.75
N MET A 722 -26.87 25.76 -26.08
CA MET A 722 -26.78 27.03 -26.80
C MET A 722 -27.82 28.03 -26.29
N GLY A 723 -27.39 29.27 -26.03
CA GLY A 723 -28.31 30.35 -25.71
C GLY A 723 -29.14 30.71 -26.93
N PHE A 724 -30.33 30.15 -27.06
CA PHE A 724 -31.36 30.80 -27.83
C PHE A 724 -32.00 31.83 -26.92
N SER A 725 -31.43 33.05 -26.88
CA SER A 725 -32.27 34.19 -26.52
C SER A 725 -33.32 34.31 -27.61
N THR A 726 -34.59 34.19 -27.25
CA THR A 726 -35.76 34.19 -28.14
C THR A 726 -36.01 35.53 -28.87
N SER A 727 -34.99 36.37 -29.08
CA SER A 727 -35.21 37.74 -29.57
C SER A 727 -34.06 38.42 -30.30
N LEU A 728 -32.99 37.72 -30.72
CA LEU A 728 -31.96 38.35 -31.56
C LEU A 728 -31.57 37.45 -32.74
N GLU A 729 -31.64 38.03 -33.93
CA GLU A 729 -31.25 37.42 -35.21
C GLU A 729 -29.84 36.81 -35.14
N PRO A 730 -29.57 35.70 -35.87
CA PRO A 730 -28.27 35.05 -35.86
C PRO A 730 -27.24 35.93 -36.58
N LEU A 731 -26.51 36.74 -35.81
CA LEU A 731 -25.30 37.38 -36.30
C LEU A 731 -24.29 36.29 -36.68
N ALA A 732 -23.96 36.27 -37.97
CA ALA A 732 -23.00 35.37 -38.58
C ALA A 732 -21.67 35.35 -37.80
N GLY A 733 -21.21 34.14 -37.46
CA GLY A 733 -19.83 33.87 -37.07
C GLY A 733 -19.49 34.09 -35.59
N ASN A 734 -19.95 33.20 -34.71
CA ASN A 734 -19.20 32.70 -33.54
C ASN A 734 -20.01 31.62 -32.83
N SER A 735 -19.90 30.37 -33.30
CA SER A 735 -20.37 29.18 -32.60
C SER A 735 -19.48 28.92 -31.36
N ILE A 736 -19.76 29.61 -30.24
CA ILE A 736 -19.01 29.42 -29.00
C ILE A 736 -19.56 28.19 -28.27
N TYR A 737 -19.02 27.00 -28.57
CA TYR A 737 -19.26 25.81 -27.77
C TYR A 737 -18.89 26.08 -26.31
N LYS A 738 -19.80 25.82 -25.35
CA LYS A 738 -19.53 26.00 -23.91
C LYS A 738 -18.45 25.06 -23.36
N TYR A 739 -18.25 23.90 -24.03
CA TYR A 739 -17.27 22.87 -23.65
C TYR A 739 -16.46 22.35 -24.86
N PRO A 740 -15.66 23.22 -25.51
CA PRO A 740 -15.04 22.92 -26.80
C PRO A 740 -13.99 21.81 -26.73
N LYS A 741 -13.37 21.56 -25.56
CA LYS A 741 -12.28 20.58 -25.37
C LYS A 741 -12.71 19.30 -24.64
N LEU A 742 -14.01 19.12 -24.35
CA LEU A 742 -14.49 18.00 -23.55
C LEU A 742 -14.30 16.69 -24.31
N LYS A 743 -13.53 15.75 -23.73
CA LYS A 743 -13.23 14.44 -24.31
C LYS A 743 -13.95 13.30 -23.60
N ILE A 744 -14.13 13.41 -22.28
CA ILE A 744 -14.74 12.38 -21.43
C ILE A 744 -15.94 12.99 -20.71
N LEU A 745 -17.11 12.38 -20.90
CA LEU A 745 -18.33 12.70 -20.17
C LEU A 745 -18.88 11.43 -19.53
N SER A 746 -19.03 11.45 -18.20
CA SER A 746 -19.58 10.34 -17.43
C SER A 746 -20.73 10.83 -16.55
N LEU A 747 -21.94 10.33 -16.79
CA LEU A 747 -23.15 10.61 -16.02
C LEU A 747 -23.66 9.30 -15.40
N GLU A 748 -23.67 9.20 -14.08
CA GLU A 748 -24.09 7.98 -13.40
C GLU A 748 -25.18 8.32 -12.36
N HIS A 749 -26.26 7.52 -12.29
CA HIS A 749 -27.34 7.68 -11.30
C HIS A 749 -27.97 9.09 -11.24
N CYS A 750 -28.05 9.81 -12.37
CA CYS A 750 -28.71 11.11 -12.48
C CYS A 750 -30.18 10.92 -12.90
N SER A 751 -31.07 10.71 -11.93
CA SER A 751 -32.45 10.26 -12.18
C SER A 751 -33.31 11.26 -12.96
N ASN A 752 -33.15 12.57 -12.72
CA ASN A 752 -33.92 13.62 -13.42
C ASN A 752 -33.26 14.14 -14.70
N PHE A 753 -32.15 13.56 -15.14
CA PHE A 753 -31.43 14.03 -16.31
C PHE A 753 -32.23 13.73 -17.59
N GLU A 754 -32.65 14.78 -18.30
CA GLU A 754 -33.59 14.71 -19.44
C GLU A 754 -32.87 14.81 -20.79
N SER A 755 -31.91 15.72 -20.95
CA SER A 755 -31.23 15.92 -22.23
C SER A 755 -29.83 16.54 -22.16
N LEU A 756 -29.00 16.19 -23.15
CA LEU A 756 -27.76 16.89 -23.50
C LEU A 756 -28.08 17.95 -24.54
N LEU A 757 -28.29 19.21 -24.15
CA LEU A 757 -28.63 20.31 -25.08
C LEU A 757 -27.39 20.88 -25.82
N CYS A 758 -26.26 20.16 -25.83
CA CYS A 758 -24.96 20.66 -26.28
C CYS A 758 -24.36 19.79 -27.38
N SER A 759 -23.98 20.40 -28.51
CA SER A 759 -23.00 19.80 -29.42
C SER A 759 -21.63 19.78 -28.74
N LEU A 760 -20.97 18.61 -28.74
CA LEU A 760 -19.67 18.38 -28.10
C LEU A 760 -18.69 17.83 -29.15
N PRO A 761 -18.10 18.71 -29.98
CA PRO A 761 -17.33 18.27 -31.16
C PRO A 761 -16.08 17.46 -30.82
N SER A 762 -15.51 17.64 -29.62
CA SER A 762 -14.28 16.98 -29.17
C SER A 762 -14.52 15.70 -28.35
N LEU A 763 -15.77 15.29 -28.14
CA LEU A 763 -16.10 14.18 -27.24
C LEU A 763 -15.61 12.85 -27.81
N VAL A 764 -14.90 12.06 -27.00
CA VAL A 764 -14.31 10.76 -27.38
C VAL A 764 -14.98 9.61 -26.61
N ASN A 765 -15.31 9.83 -25.34
CA ASN A 765 -15.91 8.83 -24.46
C ASN A 765 -17.16 9.42 -23.79
N LEU A 766 -18.30 8.77 -24.00
CA LEU A 766 -19.56 9.05 -23.32
C LEU A 766 -20.02 7.82 -22.55
N LYS A 767 -20.16 7.97 -21.23
CA LYS A 767 -20.71 6.97 -20.33
C LYS A 767 -21.96 7.51 -19.65
N VAL A 768 -23.08 6.83 -19.80
CA VAL A 768 -24.35 7.14 -19.11
C VAL A 768 -24.86 5.87 -18.43
N VAL A 769 -24.99 5.92 -17.09
CA VAL A 769 -25.42 4.78 -16.27
C VAL A 769 -26.60 5.19 -15.41
N ALA A 770 -27.67 4.39 -15.38
CA ALA A 770 -28.83 4.56 -14.50
C ALA A 770 -29.44 5.98 -14.52
N CYS A 771 -29.49 6.62 -15.69
CA CYS A 771 -30.17 7.91 -15.88
C CYS A 771 -31.58 7.64 -16.40
N GLY A 772 -32.59 7.87 -15.56
CA GLY A 772 -33.95 7.37 -15.79
C GLY A 772 -34.79 8.18 -16.77
N LYS A 773 -34.54 9.49 -16.93
CA LYS A 773 -35.36 10.38 -17.77
C LYS A 773 -34.79 10.68 -19.15
N ILE A 774 -33.54 10.28 -19.44
CA ILE A 774 -32.91 10.56 -20.72
C ILE A 774 -33.60 9.76 -21.83
N GLN A 775 -34.13 10.46 -22.83
CA GLN A 775 -34.88 9.86 -23.94
C GLN A 775 -34.05 9.70 -25.20
N SER A 776 -33.16 10.65 -25.50
CA SER A 776 -32.31 10.61 -26.70
C SER A 776 -31.00 11.40 -26.49
N LEU A 777 -30.01 11.12 -27.34
CA LEU A 777 -28.87 12.02 -27.57
C LEU A 777 -29.27 13.05 -28.64
N PRO A 778 -28.75 14.29 -28.61
CA PRO A 778 -29.16 15.31 -29.54
C PRO A 778 -28.76 14.95 -30.98
N GLY A 779 -29.68 15.29 -31.87
CA GLY A 779 -29.70 15.08 -33.30
C GLY A 779 -30.97 15.78 -33.79
N MET A 780 -30.89 16.51 -34.91
CA MET A 780 -31.99 17.36 -35.41
C MET A 780 -33.35 16.68 -35.26
N GLY A 781 -34.14 17.19 -34.33
CA GLY A 781 -35.35 16.55 -33.86
C GLY A 781 -35.91 17.41 -32.75
N PHE A 782 -36.51 18.52 -33.17
CA PHE A 782 -37.33 19.39 -32.35
C PHE A 782 -38.21 18.57 -31.39
N SER A 783 -38.36 19.08 -30.17
CA SER A 783 -39.54 18.79 -29.36
C SER A 783 -40.78 18.84 -30.25
N THR A 784 -41.64 17.85 -30.11
CA THR A 784 -42.84 17.56 -30.92
C THR A 784 -43.93 18.65 -30.89
N SER A 785 -43.60 19.94 -30.76
CA SER A 785 -44.55 21.03 -30.54
C SER A 785 -44.24 22.35 -31.24
N LEU A 786 -43.27 22.44 -32.14
CA LEU A 786 -43.04 23.65 -32.96
C LEU A 786 -43.08 23.30 -34.44
N GLU A 787 -44.08 23.83 -35.15
CA GLU A 787 -44.25 23.72 -36.61
C GLU A 787 -42.98 24.18 -37.33
N PRO A 788 -42.51 23.43 -38.35
CA PRO A 788 -41.31 23.83 -39.08
C PRO A 788 -41.62 25.06 -39.93
N LEU A 789 -40.93 26.17 -39.64
CA LEU A 789 -40.85 27.31 -40.54
C LEU A 789 -40.23 26.85 -41.87
N ALA A 790 -41.09 26.64 -42.87
CA ALA A 790 -40.69 26.40 -44.25
C ALA A 790 -39.86 27.59 -44.74
N GLY A 791 -38.57 27.39 -45.00
CA GLY A 791 -37.76 28.41 -45.67
C GLY A 791 -36.28 28.49 -45.32
N SER A 792 -35.67 27.55 -44.59
CA SER A 792 -34.21 27.56 -44.42
C SER A 792 -33.59 26.23 -44.89
N ASN A 793 -32.70 26.35 -45.89
CA ASN A 793 -31.79 25.29 -46.31
C ASN A 793 -30.80 25.01 -45.17
N TRP A 794 -31.13 24.06 -44.29
CA TRP A 794 -30.16 23.47 -43.37
C TRP A 794 -29.62 22.22 -44.06
N ASN A 795 -28.44 22.36 -44.67
CA ASN A 795 -27.71 21.22 -45.22
C ASN A 795 -27.48 20.16 -44.12
N SER A 796 -27.73 18.92 -44.48
CA SER A 796 -27.86 17.71 -43.68
C SER A 796 -26.56 17.12 -43.12
N GLU A 797 -25.59 17.92 -42.64
CA GLU A 797 -24.21 17.40 -42.43
C GLU A 797 -23.48 17.75 -41.12
N VAL A 798 -24.10 18.39 -40.13
CA VAL A 798 -23.38 18.67 -38.87
C VAL A 798 -23.57 17.53 -37.87
N CYS A 799 -22.65 16.56 -37.89
CA CYS A 799 -22.53 15.55 -36.85
C CYS A 799 -22.20 16.23 -35.51
N GLU A 800 -23.07 16.06 -34.50
CA GLU A 800 -22.90 16.71 -33.19
C GLU A 800 -21.79 16.10 -32.33
N TYR A 801 -21.38 14.86 -32.65
CA TYR A 801 -20.35 14.07 -31.95
C TYR A 801 -19.38 13.37 -32.93
N PRO A 802 -18.64 14.13 -33.76
CA PRO A 802 -17.86 13.58 -34.87
C PRO A 802 -16.68 12.70 -34.42
N ASN A 803 -16.21 12.87 -33.19
CA ASN A 803 -15.02 12.19 -32.65
C ASN A 803 -15.34 11.10 -31.61
N LEU A 804 -16.62 10.78 -31.39
CA LEU A 804 -17.01 9.83 -30.35
C LEU A 804 -16.57 8.41 -30.72
N ARG A 805 -15.71 7.80 -29.89
CA ARG A 805 -15.16 6.44 -30.11
C ARG A 805 -15.76 5.40 -29.18
N LEU A 806 -16.09 5.77 -27.95
CA LEU A 806 -16.68 4.88 -26.95
C LEU A 806 -18.01 5.46 -26.47
N LEU A 807 -19.07 4.66 -26.60
CA LEU A 807 -20.38 4.95 -26.04
C LEU A 807 -20.82 3.80 -25.13
N SER A 808 -21.08 4.11 -23.86
CA SER A 808 -21.56 3.15 -22.86
C SER A 808 -22.88 3.63 -22.26
N LEU A 809 -23.96 2.89 -22.50
CA LEU A 809 -25.29 3.13 -21.95
C LEU A 809 -25.69 1.93 -21.08
N GLU A 810 -25.88 2.15 -19.78
CA GLU A 810 -26.23 1.06 -18.86
C GLU A 810 -27.46 1.46 -18.03
N HIS A 811 -28.46 0.59 -17.90
CA HIS A 811 -29.65 0.77 -17.06
C HIS A 811 -30.45 2.07 -17.32
N CYS A 812 -30.45 2.59 -18.54
CA CYS A 812 -31.23 3.77 -18.92
C CYS A 812 -32.60 3.34 -19.50
N SER A 813 -33.63 3.29 -18.65
CA SER A 813 -34.93 2.65 -18.99
C SER A 813 -35.81 3.43 -19.96
N ASN A 814 -35.68 4.76 -20.05
CA ASN A 814 -36.47 5.60 -20.96
C ASN A 814 -35.74 6.00 -22.25
N PHE A 815 -34.54 5.46 -22.49
CA PHE A 815 -33.76 5.82 -23.66
C PHE A 815 -34.35 5.16 -24.92
N GLU A 816 -34.82 5.97 -25.87
CA GLU A 816 -35.64 5.53 -27.03
C GLU A 816 -34.85 5.48 -28.34
N SER A 817 -33.94 6.43 -28.59
CA SER A 817 -33.24 6.51 -29.88
C SER A 817 -31.88 7.22 -29.84
N LEU A 818 -31.00 6.81 -30.77
CA LEU A 818 -29.77 7.50 -31.16
C LEU A 818 -30.00 8.17 -32.52
N LEU A 819 -30.43 9.45 -32.51
CA LEU A 819 -30.82 10.19 -33.72
C LEU A 819 -29.65 10.84 -34.48
N CYS A 820 -28.41 10.60 -34.07
CA CYS A 820 -27.22 11.20 -34.66
C CYS A 820 -26.34 10.18 -35.39
N SER A 821 -25.80 10.57 -36.55
CA SER A 821 -24.71 9.84 -37.22
C SER A 821 -23.47 9.89 -36.33
N LEU A 822 -22.84 8.73 -36.06
CA LEU A 822 -21.66 8.58 -35.19
C LEU A 822 -20.50 7.97 -35.99
N PRO A 823 -19.86 8.74 -36.90
CA PRO A 823 -18.93 8.21 -37.91
C PRO A 823 -17.67 7.58 -37.31
N SER A 824 -17.24 8.02 -36.13
CA SER A 824 -15.97 7.59 -35.49
C SER A 824 -16.14 6.54 -34.38
N LEU A 825 -17.35 6.00 -34.19
CA LEU A 825 -17.62 5.07 -33.10
C LEU A 825 -16.92 3.73 -33.32
N VAL A 826 -16.23 3.24 -32.29
CA VAL A 826 -15.49 1.97 -32.30
C VAL A 826 -16.11 0.97 -31.31
N ASN A 827 -16.43 1.44 -30.11
CA ASN A 827 -16.94 0.60 -29.03
C ASN A 827 -18.31 1.08 -28.57
N LEU A 828 -19.31 0.20 -28.69
CA LEU A 828 -20.66 0.42 -28.17
C LEU A 828 -20.97 -0.62 -27.10
N LYS A 829 -21.36 -0.16 -25.92
CA LYS A 829 -21.84 -1.00 -24.81
C LYS A 829 -23.24 -0.54 -24.44
N VAL A 830 -24.24 -1.43 -24.55
CA VAL A 830 -25.63 -1.14 -24.18
C VAL A 830 -26.15 -2.26 -23.29
N VAL A 831 -26.46 -1.95 -22.04
CA VAL A 831 -26.91 -2.92 -21.02
C VAL A 831 -28.21 -2.44 -20.41
N ALA A 832 -29.27 -3.27 -20.43
CA ALA A 832 -30.55 -3.02 -19.75
C ALA A 832 -31.23 -1.66 -20.10
N CYS A 833 -31.31 -1.33 -21.40
CA CYS A 833 -32.00 -0.15 -21.94
C CYS A 833 -33.29 -0.54 -22.69
N GLY A 834 -34.36 -0.87 -21.95
CA GLY A 834 -35.53 -1.58 -22.49
C GLY A 834 -36.43 -0.84 -23.50
N LYS A 835 -36.27 0.47 -23.71
CA LYS A 835 -37.06 1.26 -24.67
C LYS A 835 -36.33 1.61 -25.97
N LEU A 836 -35.08 1.21 -26.14
CA LEU A 836 -34.28 1.57 -27.32
C LEU A 836 -34.86 0.87 -28.57
N GLN A 837 -35.44 1.65 -29.48
CA GLN A 837 -36.22 1.11 -30.62
C GLN A 837 -35.35 0.79 -31.84
N SER A 838 -34.24 1.51 -32.05
CA SER A 838 -33.29 1.25 -33.15
C SER A 838 -31.92 1.88 -32.89
N LEU A 839 -30.86 1.26 -33.43
CA LEU A 839 -29.55 1.87 -33.61
C LEU A 839 -29.51 2.52 -35.01
N PRO A 840 -28.84 3.67 -35.22
CA PRO A 840 -28.86 4.37 -36.50
C PRO A 840 -28.35 3.46 -37.63
N GLY A 841 -29.25 3.14 -38.56
CA GLY A 841 -28.90 2.48 -39.82
C GLY A 841 -28.23 3.49 -40.74
N MET A 842 -27.04 3.14 -41.23
CA MET A 842 -26.13 3.97 -42.06
C MET A 842 -25.34 5.03 -41.27
N GLY A 843 -24.16 4.62 -40.76
CA GLY A 843 -23.19 5.57 -40.20
C GLY A 843 -22.07 4.96 -39.37
N PHE A 844 -22.17 3.69 -38.95
CA PHE A 844 -21.07 3.03 -38.25
C PHE A 844 -19.96 2.63 -39.24
N SER A 845 -18.72 3.01 -38.97
CA SER A 845 -17.57 2.43 -39.67
C SER A 845 -17.56 0.90 -39.48
N THR A 846 -17.05 0.15 -40.46
CA THR A 846 -17.08 -1.32 -40.55
C THR A 846 -16.30 -2.07 -39.44
N SER A 847 -15.99 -1.43 -38.31
CA SER A 847 -15.11 -1.94 -37.24
C SER A 847 -15.69 -1.82 -35.82
N VAL A 848 -17.01 -1.77 -35.65
CA VAL A 848 -17.61 -1.75 -34.30
C VAL A 848 -17.64 -3.17 -33.71
N GLU A 849 -16.85 -3.43 -32.65
CA GLU A 849 -16.96 -4.64 -31.84
C GLU A 849 -18.01 -4.42 -30.72
N PRO A 850 -19.16 -5.12 -30.71
CA PRO A 850 -20.15 -5.00 -29.64
C PRO A 850 -19.61 -5.64 -28.35
N LEU A 851 -19.32 -4.83 -27.34
CA LEU A 851 -18.70 -5.29 -26.08
C LEU A 851 -19.68 -5.93 -25.09
N ALA A 852 -20.98 -5.78 -25.30
CA ALA A 852 -22.08 -6.58 -24.72
C ALA A 852 -23.41 -5.89 -25.09
N LEU A 853 -24.29 -6.61 -25.77
CA LEU A 853 -25.72 -6.32 -25.77
C LEU A 853 -26.34 -7.21 -24.70
N GLY A 854 -26.93 -6.63 -23.65
CA GLY A 854 -27.62 -7.42 -22.61
C GLY A 854 -28.80 -8.21 -23.19
N ASP A 855 -29.23 -9.25 -22.45
CA ASP A 855 -30.17 -10.32 -22.86
C ASP A 855 -31.52 -9.86 -23.47
N ASP A 856 -31.88 -8.58 -23.36
CA ASP A 856 -33.14 -8.02 -23.90
C ASP A 856 -33.14 -7.77 -25.42
N TRP A 857 -31.98 -7.69 -26.09
CA TRP A 857 -31.92 -7.31 -27.52
C TRP A 857 -32.28 -8.44 -28.50
N ASN A 858 -32.21 -9.70 -28.05
CA ASN A 858 -32.39 -10.88 -28.91
C ASN A 858 -33.83 -11.13 -29.40
N SER A 859 -34.78 -10.21 -29.18
CA SER A 859 -36.20 -10.42 -29.50
C SER A 859 -36.79 -9.57 -30.63
N LYS A 860 -36.08 -8.55 -31.18
CA LYS A 860 -36.74 -7.57 -32.09
C LYS A 860 -36.02 -7.11 -33.37
N SER A 861 -34.87 -7.64 -33.77
CA SER A 861 -34.23 -7.24 -35.06
C SER A 861 -33.90 -8.43 -35.97
N ALA A 862 -34.94 -9.10 -36.47
CA ALA A 862 -34.83 -10.01 -37.61
C ALA A 862 -35.47 -9.35 -38.84
N SER A 863 -34.71 -8.51 -39.56
CA SER A 863 -34.87 -8.25 -41.00
C SER A 863 -34.04 -7.04 -41.44
N THR A 864 -32.83 -7.29 -41.93
CA THR A 864 -32.29 -6.81 -43.23
C THR A 864 -30.80 -7.18 -43.30
N PRO A 865 -30.32 -7.92 -44.33
CA PRO A 865 -28.95 -8.38 -44.39
C PRO A 865 -28.00 -7.37 -45.09
N ILE A 866 -26.84 -7.20 -44.44
CA ILE A 866 -25.51 -6.70 -44.88
C ILE A 866 -25.44 -5.34 -45.56
#